data_AF-A0A174HII0-F1
#
_entry.id   AF-A0A174HII0-F1
#
_cell.length_a   1.000
_cell.length_b   1.000
_cell.length_c   1.000
_cell.angle_alpha   90.00
_cell.angle_beta   90.00
_cell.angle_gamma   90.00
#
_symmetry.space_group_name_H-M   'P 1'
#
loop_
_entity.id
_entity.type
_entity.pdbx_description
1 polymer ?
#
loop_
_entity_poly.entity_id
_entity_poly.type
_entity_poly.pdbx_seq_one_letter_code
_entity_poly.pdbx_strand_id
1 'polypeptide(L)'
;MKQTSKLFIKRLLICLILSHLALSVNAAVLEYDLGEFTDGPGAGTTFTVSAAEDPNTLYVYFRADKEKQFRYFIESTDKYSCEYHVFERYGGEREYRTRPFSNTYKIEYNNLPEGEYRIEITVKSKISGAETYNVSISVGVDNIKKEETIDTPIGFTHTSQPKVEEEPTYKQTISPGLTATRSYIRKIVPLSANGISVLESISYFDGLGRGIQTVQKGFTPQKSDLVDFIDYNSRGKSWRSWGTIPVSGLNGAFVSDQPMRAKTLLNDMRPYSEILYDPYGMDTPVRENGVGEAFSEHGVLDALHVNKASGIYACNCYSIQREQLIASGVYPAGTLSVIETTDEDGRRSLVFKDRMKLTVAEKQIDGQTECCTYYVYTTGGDLGYVLPPALEGNIDSAALSKYAYVYKYDGLHRMTEKKLPGCEPIHYYYDKADRIVFTQDGNQYLKGEYSFTLYNLQGQIAVTGVCKCDNPRIFETYLAFAIQEGGDGYCNSGYTFSLIHSATNIHLSQVNYYDTYDYLDIPAMASHKVPLSYLDKEGYSTRYVNNRCSEASSYGRLTGSRTFTSDDNNEMIASYYYDDRGNLVQSSLKNHLGTYEHKYMSYTFSNKVSSSMHIYDSSANKSQSYFYTYDHADRLIRVAHRLNSSSLVVLSENEYDEYGRLKQHSVHDKMNSSKYSYNLRNWLTEITNPQFSQTLHYIDGAGTPQYGGNISSMSWRAGGESVIRGYQFGYDALSRLKEATYGEGNTLTTNANRFTEQVTSYDKMGNILGLKRYGQSSATDYSLIDNLSLTYDGNQLKNVTDKATSSAFNNGFEFKDGANVTIEYEYDKNGNLTKDLNKKITDIQYNYLNLPSRIQFEGGNSISYVYGADGTKLRTTHIIDEVTTTTDYCGSVIYENGIAKTLLTEAGFVSLNDNKYHYYLQDHQGNNRVVASQDGVVEEVNHYYPFGGIFASTSSVQPYKYNGKELDRKGGLDWYDYGARMYDATLGRFMKTDRFSEKYVSLSPYQYGANNPVNNIDINGDSIWYTLNDNIVTMHVTTKIFNNSSDNINMKRAAKDIASDIKSSYEGEFEWSDGKIYNLKVDMDLKVVTSMKDVESADHLFVLADSDGEGARGATSMSGGKVMTLASKDFADDNWLSNNLSHNNTFTATHEFGHAAGLPHSKNPFNIMKQGGVFHNSNSAQRKIMLQQQYNINRGSNSLNYMNRKIPYPYVHYDNNIVDVYSLGLKWR
;
A
#
# COMPACT_ATOMS: atom_id res chain seq x y z
N MET A 1 -12.34 38.31 -21.08
CA MET A 1 -11.92 37.23 -20.17
C MET A 1 -12.81 37.08 -18.93
N LYS A 2 -13.08 38.11 -18.08
CA LYS A 2 -13.96 37.93 -16.89
C LYS A 2 -15.45 37.63 -17.15
N GLN A 3 -15.94 37.73 -18.39
CA GLN A 3 -17.33 37.37 -18.77
C GLN A 3 -17.45 35.93 -19.31
N THR A 4 -16.50 35.48 -20.14
CA THR A 4 -16.53 34.16 -20.79
C THR A 4 -16.51 33.00 -19.79
N SER A 5 -15.74 33.13 -18.70
CA SER A 5 -15.68 32.11 -17.64
C SER A 5 -16.98 31.97 -16.85
N LYS A 6 -17.72 33.06 -16.58
CA LYS A 6 -19.04 32.98 -15.93
C LYS A 6 -20.09 32.28 -16.79
N LEU A 7 -20.00 32.43 -18.12
CA LEU A 7 -20.93 31.79 -19.06
C LEU A 7 -20.64 30.28 -19.19
N PHE A 8 -19.35 29.90 -19.25
CA PHE A 8 -18.93 28.48 -19.27
C PHE A 8 -19.35 27.75 -17.99
N ILE A 9 -19.12 28.36 -16.82
CA ILE A 9 -19.53 27.80 -15.52
C ILE A 9 -21.07 27.65 -15.43
N LYS A 10 -21.85 28.63 -15.91
CA LYS A 10 -23.32 28.49 -15.99
C LYS A 10 -23.77 27.36 -16.92
N ARG A 11 -23.17 27.21 -18.11
CA ARG A 11 -23.48 26.10 -19.04
C ARG A 11 -23.15 24.74 -18.41
N LEU A 12 -22.00 24.62 -17.74
CA LEU A 12 -21.59 23.39 -17.04
C LEU A 12 -22.56 23.03 -15.90
N LEU A 13 -23.01 24.02 -15.12
CA LEU A 13 -23.95 23.83 -14.01
C LEU A 13 -25.32 23.32 -14.49
N ILE A 14 -25.84 23.87 -15.59
CA ILE A 14 -27.13 23.46 -16.19
C ILE A 14 -27.04 22.03 -16.73
N CYS A 15 -25.96 21.67 -17.44
CA CYS A 15 -25.73 20.29 -17.89
C CYS A 15 -25.62 19.30 -16.73
N LEU A 16 -24.96 19.68 -15.62
CA LEU A 16 -24.86 18.85 -14.42
C LEU A 16 -26.23 18.64 -13.74
N ILE A 17 -27.06 19.68 -13.62
CA ILE A 17 -28.40 19.59 -13.03
C ILE A 17 -29.32 18.69 -13.86
N LEU A 18 -29.33 18.84 -15.19
CA LEU A 18 -30.13 18.01 -16.09
C LEU A 18 -29.67 16.53 -16.10
N SER A 19 -28.37 16.26 -15.90
CA SER A 19 -27.86 14.88 -15.81
C SER A 19 -28.42 14.07 -14.62
N HIS A 20 -28.82 14.75 -13.53
CA HIS A 20 -29.36 14.09 -12.33
C HIS A 20 -30.87 13.83 -12.39
N LEU A 21 -31.61 14.50 -13.29
CA LEU A 21 -33.06 14.36 -13.43
C LEU A 21 -33.50 13.25 -14.40
N ALA A 22 -32.57 12.59 -15.08
CA ALA A 22 -32.84 11.44 -15.94
C ALA A 22 -33.23 10.15 -15.17
N LEU A 23 -33.34 10.22 -13.83
CA LEU A 23 -33.78 9.13 -12.95
C LEU A 23 -35.01 9.58 -12.16
N SER A 24 -36.18 9.14 -12.63
CA SER A 24 -37.53 9.33 -12.06
C SER A 24 -38.03 10.77 -11.94
N VAL A 25 -39.01 11.13 -12.77
CA VAL A 25 -39.96 12.21 -12.50
C VAL A 25 -41.36 11.71 -12.84
N ASN A 26 -42.25 11.71 -11.84
CA ASN A 26 -43.69 11.55 -12.04
C ASN A 26 -44.27 12.96 -12.28
N ALA A 27 -45.30 13.12 -13.12
CA ALA A 27 -45.76 14.44 -13.58
C ALA A 27 -46.29 15.31 -12.42
N ALA A 28 -45.44 16.20 -11.89
CA ALA A 28 -45.78 17.20 -10.88
C ALA A 28 -44.85 18.43 -11.00
N VAL A 29 -45.31 19.40 -11.79
CA VAL A 29 -44.91 20.82 -11.83
C VAL A 29 -43.41 21.13 -11.71
N LEU A 30 -42.77 21.30 -12.88
CA LEU A 30 -41.46 21.95 -13.01
C LEU A 30 -41.64 23.26 -13.78
N GLU A 31 -41.61 24.38 -13.08
CA GLU A 31 -41.33 25.70 -13.65
C GLU A 31 -39.84 26.00 -13.47
N TYR A 32 -39.15 26.32 -14.56
CA TYR A 32 -37.75 26.73 -14.55
C TYR A 32 -37.62 28.16 -15.05
N ASP A 33 -37.16 29.05 -14.17
CA ASP A 33 -36.71 30.39 -14.54
C ASP A 33 -35.32 30.30 -15.21
N LEU A 34 -35.25 30.70 -16.48
CA LEU A 34 -34.01 30.77 -17.25
C LEU A 34 -33.23 32.08 -17.00
N GLY A 35 -33.81 32.99 -16.23
CA GLY A 35 -33.23 34.26 -15.81
C GLY A 35 -33.72 35.47 -16.58
N GLU A 36 -33.32 36.64 -16.07
CA GLU A 36 -33.64 37.97 -16.60
C GLU A 36 -32.53 38.50 -17.51
N PHE A 37 -32.88 38.91 -18.74
CA PHE A 37 -31.93 39.40 -19.75
C PHE A 37 -32.07 40.92 -19.92
N THR A 38 -31.00 41.64 -19.60
CA THR A 38 -30.95 43.11 -19.58
C THR A 38 -29.91 43.63 -20.58
N ASP A 39 -30.34 44.50 -21.52
CA ASP A 39 -29.44 45.24 -22.43
C ASP A 39 -28.88 46.53 -21.81
N GLY A 40 -29.15 46.76 -20.53
CA GLY A 40 -28.77 47.97 -19.81
C GLY A 40 -29.62 48.20 -18.55
N PRO A 41 -29.43 49.34 -17.85
CA PRO A 41 -30.13 49.61 -16.60
C PRO A 41 -31.62 49.89 -16.85
N GLY A 42 -32.51 48.97 -16.44
CA GLY A 42 -33.94 49.25 -16.25
C GLY A 42 -34.94 48.65 -17.25
N ALA A 43 -34.60 47.59 -17.98
CA ALA A 43 -35.58 46.75 -18.69
C ALA A 43 -35.03 45.31 -18.82
N GLY A 44 -35.84 44.30 -18.47
CA GLY A 44 -35.38 42.94 -18.27
C GLY A 44 -36.41 41.90 -18.73
N THR A 45 -36.13 41.22 -19.85
CA THR A 45 -37.00 40.13 -20.30
C THR A 45 -36.66 38.86 -19.54
N THR A 46 -37.61 38.36 -18.75
CA THR A 46 -37.55 37.03 -18.13
C THR A 46 -38.07 35.95 -19.09
N PHE A 47 -37.45 34.77 -19.01
CA PHE A 47 -37.90 33.57 -19.73
C PHE A 47 -38.16 32.45 -18.72
N THR A 48 -39.33 31.81 -18.80
CA THR A 48 -39.69 30.68 -17.93
C THR A 48 -40.15 29.51 -18.80
N VAL A 49 -39.68 28.30 -18.48
CA VAL A 49 -40.09 27.08 -19.18
C VAL A 49 -40.86 26.19 -18.21
N SER A 50 -42.02 25.66 -18.66
CA SER A 50 -42.75 24.63 -17.95
C SER A 50 -43.08 23.45 -18.85
N ALA A 51 -43.10 22.24 -18.29
CA ALA A 51 -43.73 21.11 -18.95
C ALA A 51 -45.25 21.33 -19.05
N ALA A 52 -45.89 20.77 -20.09
CA ALA A 52 -47.34 20.62 -20.14
C ALA A 52 -47.78 19.33 -19.41
N GLU A 53 -49.10 19.12 -19.28
CA GLU A 53 -49.65 17.84 -18.81
C GLU A 53 -49.45 16.71 -19.85
N ASP A 54 -49.36 17.05 -21.15
CA ASP A 54 -48.94 16.12 -22.20
C ASP A 54 -47.40 15.99 -22.19
N PRO A 55 -46.83 14.77 -22.02
CA PRO A 55 -45.39 14.55 -21.99
C PRO A 55 -44.65 14.88 -23.30
N ASN A 56 -45.37 15.18 -24.39
CA ASN A 56 -44.79 15.59 -25.68
C ASN A 56 -44.92 17.11 -25.94
N THR A 57 -45.47 17.88 -25.01
CA THR A 57 -45.74 19.32 -25.17
C THR A 57 -45.05 20.16 -24.09
N LEU A 58 -44.53 21.32 -24.48
CA LEU A 58 -43.75 22.22 -23.64
C LEU A 58 -44.18 23.68 -23.83
N TYR A 59 -44.23 24.43 -22.73
CA TYR A 59 -44.55 25.85 -22.72
C TYR A 59 -43.32 26.71 -22.42
N VAL A 60 -43.07 27.70 -23.27
CA VAL A 60 -42.07 28.77 -23.05
C VAL A 60 -42.82 30.08 -22.85
N TYR A 61 -42.67 30.68 -21.68
CA TYR A 61 -43.24 31.98 -21.32
C TYR A 61 -42.16 33.06 -21.40
N PHE A 62 -42.52 34.23 -21.92
CA PHE A 62 -41.65 35.41 -21.90
C PHE A 62 -42.45 36.71 -21.85
N ARG A 63 -41.82 37.77 -21.35
CA ARG A 63 -42.40 39.12 -21.27
C ARG A 63 -41.61 40.11 -22.12
N ALA A 64 -42.30 40.75 -23.06
CA ALA A 64 -41.77 41.88 -23.81
C ALA A 64 -42.10 43.18 -23.06
N ASP A 65 -41.09 43.89 -22.56
CA ASP A 65 -41.29 45.16 -21.83
C ASP A 65 -41.41 46.39 -22.75
N LYS A 66 -41.14 46.23 -24.06
CA LYS A 66 -41.27 47.25 -25.12
C LYS A 66 -41.44 46.55 -26.48
N GLU A 67 -41.86 47.29 -27.52
CA GLU A 67 -41.74 46.81 -28.91
C GLU A 67 -40.28 46.42 -29.22
N LYS A 68 -40.04 45.12 -29.47
CA LYS A 68 -38.75 44.52 -29.80
C LYS A 68 -38.89 43.50 -30.94
N GLN A 69 -37.77 43.12 -31.58
CA GLN A 69 -37.73 41.96 -32.47
C GLN A 69 -37.30 40.71 -31.70
N PHE A 70 -38.17 39.70 -31.71
CA PHE A 70 -37.91 38.40 -31.11
C PHE A 70 -37.58 37.38 -32.20
N ARG A 71 -36.48 36.65 -32.00
CA ARG A 71 -36.07 35.57 -32.90
C ARG A 71 -35.84 34.31 -32.09
N TYR A 72 -36.51 33.24 -32.43
CA TYR A 72 -36.20 31.92 -31.90
C TYR A 72 -35.92 30.92 -33.02
N PHE A 73 -35.12 29.93 -32.66
CA PHE A 73 -34.74 28.80 -33.47
C PHE A 73 -35.20 27.55 -32.74
N ILE A 74 -35.84 26.64 -33.45
CA ILE A 74 -36.06 25.28 -32.96
C ILE A 74 -35.31 24.35 -33.89
N GLU A 75 -34.31 23.64 -33.35
CA GLU A 75 -33.55 22.63 -34.07
C GLU A 75 -34.04 21.24 -33.65
N SER A 76 -34.67 20.55 -34.60
CA SER A 76 -35.00 19.13 -34.52
C SER A 76 -34.06 18.35 -35.42
N THR A 77 -33.64 17.16 -34.98
CA THR A 77 -32.97 16.20 -35.85
C THR A 77 -33.95 15.63 -36.89
N ASP A 78 -33.43 15.18 -38.04
CA ASP A 78 -34.19 14.86 -39.27
C ASP A 78 -35.27 13.78 -39.13
N LYS A 79 -35.30 13.06 -38.00
CA LYS A 79 -36.21 11.93 -37.75
C LYS A 79 -37.63 12.32 -37.32
N TYR A 80 -37.89 13.58 -36.96
CA TYR A 80 -39.14 13.97 -36.28
C TYR A 80 -39.94 15.06 -37.02
N SER A 81 -41.11 15.39 -36.50
CA SER A 81 -41.92 16.55 -36.91
C SER A 81 -42.38 17.30 -35.67
N CYS A 82 -42.13 18.60 -35.62
CA CYS A 82 -42.57 19.46 -34.53
C CYS A 82 -43.66 20.41 -35.05
N GLU A 83 -44.62 20.71 -34.19
CA GLU A 83 -45.59 21.78 -34.37
C GLU A 83 -45.41 22.79 -33.23
N TYR A 84 -45.68 24.06 -33.49
CA TYR A 84 -45.66 25.10 -32.49
C TYR A 84 -46.81 26.08 -32.70
N HIS A 85 -47.26 26.68 -31.60
CA HIS A 85 -48.29 27.69 -31.53
C HIS A 85 -47.80 28.86 -30.66
N VAL A 86 -48.19 30.10 -30.98
CA VAL A 86 -47.82 31.30 -30.20
C VAL A 86 -49.07 32.05 -29.80
N PHE A 87 -49.18 32.32 -28.49
CA PHE A 87 -50.31 32.96 -27.84
C PHE A 87 -49.86 34.20 -27.06
N GLU A 88 -50.70 35.23 -27.05
CA GLU A 88 -50.57 36.46 -26.26
C GLU A 88 -51.49 36.37 -25.04
N ARG A 89 -50.96 36.61 -23.83
CA ARG A 89 -51.60 36.18 -22.57
C ARG A 89 -52.65 37.15 -22.01
N TYR A 90 -52.76 38.36 -22.54
CA TYR A 90 -53.72 39.37 -22.07
C TYR A 90 -54.44 40.08 -23.23
N GLY A 91 -55.77 39.86 -23.34
CA GLY A 91 -56.63 40.54 -24.33
C GLY A 91 -57.61 39.63 -25.09
N GLY A 92 -57.47 38.31 -24.94
CA GLY A 92 -58.21 37.28 -25.68
C GLY A 92 -57.27 36.48 -26.59
N GLU A 93 -57.54 35.19 -26.78
CA GLU A 93 -56.65 34.26 -27.49
C GLU A 93 -56.50 34.62 -28.98
N ARG A 94 -55.51 35.45 -29.30
CA ARG A 94 -54.98 35.60 -30.65
C ARG A 94 -53.86 34.59 -30.85
N GLU A 95 -54.16 33.52 -31.56
CA GLU A 95 -53.13 32.65 -32.13
C GLU A 95 -52.42 33.38 -33.28
N TYR A 96 -51.10 33.57 -33.16
CA TYR A 96 -50.34 34.32 -34.16
C TYR A 96 -49.90 33.47 -35.37
N ARG A 97 -49.78 32.14 -35.23
CA ARG A 97 -49.63 31.12 -36.31
C ARG A 97 -49.40 29.71 -35.76
N THR A 98 -49.94 28.70 -36.46
CA THR A 98 -49.49 27.30 -36.43
C THR A 98 -48.58 26.99 -37.63
N ARG A 99 -47.47 26.24 -37.47
CA ARG A 99 -46.77 25.59 -38.59
C ARG A 99 -46.04 24.28 -38.20
N PRO A 100 -46.16 23.20 -39.00
CA PRO A 100 -45.32 22.01 -38.85
C PRO A 100 -43.95 22.20 -39.52
N PHE A 101 -42.90 21.60 -38.96
CA PHE A 101 -41.55 21.56 -39.53
C PHE A 101 -40.79 20.25 -39.17
N SER A 102 -39.74 19.91 -39.91
CA SER A 102 -38.91 18.71 -39.70
C SER A 102 -37.42 18.96 -39.46
N ASN A 103 -36.94 20.16 -39.79
CA ASN A 103 -35.54 20.59 -39.75
C ASN A 103 -35.48 22.01 -39.17
N THR A 104 -34.31 22.48 -38.73
CA THR A 104 -34.08 23.83 -38.14
C THR A 104 -35.03 24.90 -38.68
N TYR A 105 -35.95 25.34 -37.83
CA TYR A 105 -36.96 26.31 -38.20
C TYR A 105 -36.73 27.61 -37.44
N LYS A 106 -36.40 28.66 -38.19
CA LYS A 106 -36.16 30.01 -37.69
C LYS A 106 -37.44 30.82 -37.81
N ILE A 107 -37.89 31.41 -36.71
CA ILE A 107 -39.06 32.27 -36.69
C ILE A 107 -38.66 33.65 -36.15
N GLU A 108 -39.06 34.68 -36.89
CA GLU A 108 -38.85 36.08 -36.55
C GLU A 108 -40.21 36.73 -36.35
N TYR A 109 -40.46 37.20 -35.12
CA TYR A 109 -41.60 38.03 -34.79
C TYR A 109 -41.10 39.46 -34.62
N ASN A 110 -41.43 40.30 -35.60
CA ASN A 110 -41.05 41.70 -35.61
C ASN A 110 -42.16 42.53 -34.97
N ASN A 111 -41.79 43.42 -34.05
CA ASN A 111 -42.67 44.38 -33.41
C ASN A 111 -43.80 43.69 -32.60
N LEU A 112 -43.44 42.74 -31.73
CA LEU A 112 -44.38 42.30 -30.69
C LEU A 112 -44.57 43.46 -29.70
N PRO A 113 -45.82 43.87 -29.40
CA PRO A 113 -46.08 44.94 -28.42
C PRO A 113 -45.67 44.54 -27.00
N GLU A 114 -45.72 45.51 -26.07
CA GLU A 114 -45.47 45.25 -24.66
C GLU A 114 -46.53 44.29 -24.09
N GLY A 115 -46.11 43.13 -23.55
CA GLY A 115 -47.02 42.06 -23.16
C GLY A 115 -46.35 40.76 -22.73
N GLU A 116 -47.16 39.83 -22.20
CA GLU A 116 -46.76 38.45 -21.89
C GLU A 116 -47.16 37.49 -23.01
N TYR A 117 -46.25 36.59 -23.37
CA TYR A 117 -46.40 35.63 -24.46
C TYR A 117 -46.13 34.20 -23.99
N ARG A 118 -46.82 33.23 -24.61
CA ARG A 118 -46.61 31.78 -24.45
C ARG A 118 -46.36 31.16 -25.82
N ILE A 119 -45.24 30.45 -25.97
CA ILE A 119 -45.00 29.52 -27.07
C ILE A 119 -45.30 28.12 -26.57
N GLU A 120 -46.15 27.40 -27.29
CA GLU A 120 -46.44 25.99 -27.09
C GLU A 120 -45.73 25.19 -28.19
N ILE A 121 -44.99 24.15 -27.82
CA ILE A 121 -44.22 23.32 -28.75
C ILE A 121 -44.59 21.87 -28.50
N THR A 122 -45.12 21.19 -29.51
CA THR A 122 -45.54 19.78 -29.46
C THR A 122 -44.68 18.95 -30.41
N VAL A 123 -44.05 17.90 -29.89
CA VAL A 123 -43.18 16.99 -30.64
C VAL A 123 -43.98 15.77 -31.11
N LYS A 124 -44.04 15.53 -32.42
CA LYS A 124 -44.70 14.36 -33.01
C LYS A 124 -43.67 13.42 -33.62
N SER A 125 -43.51 12.24 -33.04
CA SER A 125 -42.66 11.18 -33.61
C SER A 125 -43.22 10.69 -34.95
N LYS A 126 -42.33 10.43 -35.91
CA LYS A 126 -42.66 9.79 -37.19
C LYS A 126 -42.54 8.26 -37.15
N ILE A 127 -42.11 7.69 -36.03
CA ILE A 127 -41.73 6.27 -35.92
C ILE A 127 -42.30 5.67 -34.63
N SER A 128 -42.94 4.50 -34.71
CA SER A 128 -43.41 3.76 -33.53
C SER A 128 -42.28 2.93 -32.92
N GLY A 129 -41.70 3.39 -31.81
CA GLY A 129 -40.67 2.67 -31.06
C GLY A 129 -40.08 3.52 -29.93
N ALA A 130 -39.49 2.86 -28.93
CA ALA A 130 -38.86 3.54 -27.79
C ALA A 130 -37.51 4.18 -28.19
N GLU A 131 -37.52 5.44 -28.58
CA GLU A 131 -36.32 6.29 -28.64
C GLU A 131 -36.49 7.48 -27.65
N THR A 132 -35.38 7.97 -27.10
CA THR A 132 -35.35 9.27 -26.38
C THR A 132 -35.06 10.36 -27.42
N TYR A 133 -35.86 11.42 -27.44
CA TYR A 133 -35.81 12.46 -28.47
C TYR A 133 -35.16 13.73 -27.91
N ASN A 134 -34.16 14.29 -28.58
CA ASN A 134 -33.57 15.57 -28.19
C ASN A 134 -34.02 16.66 -29.17
N VAL A 135 -34.65 17.71 -28.64
CA VAL A 135 -34.99 18.94 -29.37
C VAL A 135 -34.21 20.08 -28.73
N SER A 136 -33.46 20.83 -29.54
CA SER A 136 -32.75 22.03 -29.06
C SER A 136 -33.56 23.27 -29.36
N ILE A 137 -33.80 24.09 -28.35
CA ILE A 137 -34.48 25.39 -28.49
C ILE A 137 -33.47 26.47 -28.17
N SER A 138 -33.34 27.44 -29.08
CA SER A 138 -32.46 28.59 -28.91
C SER A 138 -33.26 29.88 -29.10
N VAL A 139 -33.33 30.70 -28.05
CA VAL A 139 -34.13 31.94 -28.03
C VAL A 139 -33.20 33.15 -27.96
N GLY A 140 -33.55 34.21 -28.68
CA GLY A 140 -32.80 35.46 -28.71
C GLY A 140 -33.69 36.69 -28.90
N VAL A 141 -33.24 37.82 -28.37
CA VAL A 141 -33.90 39.13 -28.46
C VAL A 141 -32.88 40.12 -29.02
N ASP A 142 -33.23 40.81 -30.12
CA ASP A 142 -32.47 41.86 -30.83
C ASP A 142 -30.92 41.75 -31.02
N ASN A 143 -30.45 41.81 -32.27
CA ASN A 143 -29.04 42.02 -32.68
C ASN A 143 -27.93 41.07 -32.15
N ILE A 144 -28.30 39.87 -31.69
CA ILE A 144 -27.39 38.82 -31.22
C ILE A 144 -26.37 38.33 -32.28
N LYS A 145 -25.09 38.24 -31.88
CA LYS A 145 -24.09 37.38 -32.55
C LYS A 145 -24.27 35.95 -32.09
N LYS A 146 -23.98 34.95 -32.95
CA LYS A 146 -24.22 33.50 -32.71
C LYS A 146 -23.66 32.97 -31.36
N GLU A 147 -22.69 33.66 -30.78
CA GLU A 147 -22.02 33.36 -29.50
C GLU A 147 -22.89 33.64 -28.25
N GLU A 148 -23.94 34.48 -28.35
CA GLU A 148 -24.78 34.90 -27.21
C GLU A 148 -26.09 34.10 -27.08
N THR A 149 -26.33 33.16 -27.99
CA THR A 149 -27.51 32.27 -27.96
C THR A 149 -27.44 31.26 -26.80
N ILE A 150 -28.57 31.00 -26.15
CA ILE A 150 -28.72 29.90 -25.20
C ILE A 150 -29.23 28.69 -25.98
N ASP A 151 -28.35 27.73 -26.23
CA ASP A 151 -28.75 26.43 -26.78
C ASP A 151 -29.08 25.49 -25.62
N THR A 152 -30.37 25.27 -25.35
CA THR A 152 -30.81 24.30 -24.34
C THR A 152 -31.32 23.05 -25.05
N PRO A 153 -30.60 21.91 -25.00
CA PRO A 153 -31.11 20.63 -25.46
C PRO A 153 -32.13 20.10 -24.43
N ILE A 154 -33.39 19.96 -24.85
CA ILE A 154 -34.47 19.38 -24.06
C ILE A 154 -34.72 17.95 -24.55
N GLY A 155 -34.48 16.98 -23.67
CA GLY A 155 -34.70 15.56 -23.94
C GLY A 155 -36.10 15.12 -23.52
N PHE A 156 -36.91 14.63 -24.47
CA PHE A 156 -38.18 13.99 -24.24
C PHE A 156 -37.99 12.46 -24.16
N THR A 157 -38.41 11.84 -23.06
CA THR A 157 -38.25 10.39 -22.84
C THR A 157 -39.57 9.66 -23.05
N HIS A 158 -39.74 8.97 -24.18
CA HIS A 158 -40.92 8.14 -24.42
C HIS A 158 -40.76 6.76 -23.75
N THR A 159 -41.23 6.62 -22.51
CA THR A 159 -41.29 5.32 -21.81
C THR A 159 -42.51 4.49 -22.23
N SER A 160 -42.45 3.86 -23.40
CA SER A 160 -43.08 2.54 -23.53
C SER A 160 -42.18 1.56 -22.77
N GLN A 161 -42.52 1.30 -21.51
CA GLN A 161 -41.64 0.50 -20.64
C GLN A 161 -41.34 -0.85 -21.28
N PRO A 162 -40.06 -1.22 -21.44
CA PRO A 162 -39.70 -2.64 -21.48
C PRO A 162 -40.25 -3.27 -20.21
N LYS A 163 -40.75 -4.51 -20.29
CA LYS A 163 -41.06 -5.27 -19.09
C LYS A 163 -39.83 -5.24 -18.19
N VAL A 164 -39.95 -4.61 -17.03
CA VAL A 164 -39.05 -4.88 -15.92
C VAL A 164 -39.20 -6.38 -15.66
N GLU A 165 -38.17 -7.17 -15.97
CA GLU A 165 -38.03 -8.45 -15.29
C GLU A 165 -38.03 -8.13 -13.81
N GLU A 166 -38.99 -8.69 -13.07
CA GLU A 166 -39.13 -8.41 -11.65
C GLU A 166 -37.77 -8.59 -10.98
N GLU A 167 -37.25 -7.52 -10.37
CA GLU A 167 -36.19 -7.57 -9.36
C GLU A 167 -36.42 -8.86 -8.56
N PRO A 168 -35.48 -9.84 -8.58
CA PRO A 168 -35.74 -11.15 -8.01
C PRO A 168 -36.10 -10.94 -6.55
N THR A 169 -37.39 -11.08 -6.24
CA THR A 169 -37.91 -10.72 -4.92
C THR A 169 -37.39 -11.76 -3.95
N TYR A 170 -36.23 -11.46 -3.37
CA TYR A 170 -35.53 -12.30 -2.43
C TYR A 170 -36.33 -12.26 -1.13
N LYS A 171 -37.45 -13.00 -1.11
CA LYS A 171 -38.23 -13.30 0.07
C LYS A 171 -37.30 -14.01 1.02
N GLN A 172 -36.71 -13.23 1.91
CA GLN A 172 -35.72 -13.65 2.89
C GLN A 172 -36.43 -14.49 3.95
N THR A 173 -36.78 -15.71 3.55
CA THR A 173 -37.20 -16.77 4.46
C THR A 173 -35.99 -17.06 5.33
N ILE A 174 -36.16 -16.97 6.65
CA ILE A 174 -35.08 -17.27 7.61
C ILE A 174 -34.50 -18.63 7.24
N SER A 175 -33.23 -18.66 6.85
CA SER A 175 -32.61 -19.88 6.34
C SER A 175 -32.62 -20.95 7.44
N PRO A 176 -33.02 -22.21 7.14
CA PRO A 176 -33.04 -23.29 8.13
C PRO A 176 -31.67 -23.43 8.80
N GLY A 177 -31.59 -23.10 10.09
CA GLY A 177 -30.36 -23.07 10.87
C GLY A 177 -30.21 -21.84 11.77
N LEU A 178 -30.67 -20.66 11.35
CA LEU A 178 -30.53 -19.45 12.16
C LEU A 178 -31.45 -19.50 13.40
N THR A 179 -30.88 -19.25 14.59
CA THR A 179 -31.61 -19.31 15.87
C THR A 179 -32.51 -18.10 16.06
N ALA A 180 -33.84 -18.30 16.10
CA ALA A 180 -34.82 -17.23 16.29
C ALA A 180 -34.80 -16.56 17.68
N THR A 181 -33.91 -16.99 18.59
CA THR A 181 -33.85 -16.59 20.00
C THR A 181 -32.66 -15.68 20.35
N ARG A 182 -31.84 -15.27 19.37
CA ARG A 182 -30.66 -14.41 19.57
C ARG A 182 -30.55 -13.32 18.51
N SER A 183 -30.03 -12.17 18.90
CA SER A 183 -29.68 -11.08 17.99
C SER A 183 -28.45 -11.46 17.16
N TYR A 184 -28.52 -11.27 15.84
CA TYR A 184 -27.39 -11.51 14.95
C TYR A 184 -27.32 -10.49 13.82
N ILE A 185 -26.12 -10.27 13.30
CA ILE A 185 -25.87 -9.62 12.00
C ILE A 185 -25.47 -10.73 11.02
N ARG A 186 -26.27 -10.92 9.97
CA ARG A 186 -25.98 -11.85 8.87
C ARG A 186 -25.52 -11.04 7.67
N LYS A 187 -24.41 -11.45 7.08
CA LYS A 187 -23.75 -10.76 5.99
C LYS A 187 -23.44 -11.76 4.89
N ILE A 188 -23.82 -11.44 3.66
CA ILE A 188 -23.83 -12.37 2.51
C ILE A 188 -23.09 -11.71 1.34
N VAL A 189 -22.19 -12.46 0.71
CA VAL A 189 -21.38 -11.99 -0.43
C VAL A 189 -21.63 -12.85 -1.65
N PRO A 190 -22.19 -12.31 -2.74
CA PRO A 190 -22.31 -13.03 -3.99
C PRO A 190 -20.94 -13.29 -4.63
N LEU A 191 -20.62 -14.57 -4.85
CA LEU A 191 -19.49 -15.02 -5.67
C LEU A 191 -19.91 -15.29 -7.13
N SER A 192 -21.19 -15.20 -7.45
CA SER A 192 -21.74 -15.38 -8.80
C SER A 192 -22.90 -14.41 -9.07
N ALA A 193 -23.05 -13.98 -10.33
CA ALA A 193 -24.06 -13.01 -10.74
C ALA A 193 -25.52 -13.44 -10.47
N ASN A 194 -25.78 -14.75 -10.38
CA ASN A 194 -27.08 -15.32 -10.05
C ASN A 194 -27.35 -15.48 -8.55
N GLY A 195 -26.42 -15.08 -7.67
CA GLY A 195 -26.57 -15.17 -6.21
C GLY A 195 -26.63 -16.58 -5.64
N ILE A 196 -26.32 -17.63 -6.42
CA ILE A 196 -26.35 -19.03 -5.95
C ILE A 196 -25.06 -19.38 -5.17
N SER A 197 -23.90 -18.94 -5.66
CA SER A 197 -22.64 -19.06 -4.93
C SER A 197 -22.49 -17.83 -4.05
N VAL A 198 -22.43 -18.04 -2.73
CA VAL A 198 -22.26 -16.97 -1.75
C VAL A 198 -21.33 -17.40 -0.62
N LEU A 199 -20.71 -16.43 0.02
CA LEU A 199 -20.16 -16.57 1.36
C LEU A 199 -21.10 -15.94 2.38
N GLU A 200 -21.13 -16.51 3.58
CA GLU A 200 -22.08 -16.13 4.61
C GLU A 200 -21.38 -16.10 5.98
N SER A 201 -21.40 -14.93 6.62
CA SER A 201 -20.90 -14.72 7.98
C SER A 201 -22.04 -14.28 8.89
N ILE A 202 -22.09 -14.84 10.10
CA ILE A 202 -23.11 -14.56 11.11
C ILE A 202 -22.41 -14.17 12.41
N SER A 203 -22.54 -12.90 12.82
CA SER A 203 -22.06 -12.41 14.12
C SER A 203 -23.21 -12.41 15.13
N TYR A 204 -23.05 -13.12 16.24
CA TYR A 204 -24.03 -13.23 17.31
C TYR A 204 -23.68 -12.33 18.50
N PHE A 205 -24.71 -11.74 19.09
CA PHE A 205 -24.58 -10.80 20.20
C PHE A 205 -25.31 -11.30 21.45
N ASP A 206 -24.82 -10.86 22.62
CA ASP A 206 -25.51 -11.08 23.89
C ASP A 206 -26.59 -10.01 24.17
N GLY A 207 -27.26 -10.12 25.32
CA GLY A 207 -28.31 -9.19 25.74
C GLY A 207 -27.84 -7.75 26.04
N LEU A 208 -26.54 -7.48 25.98
CA LEU A 208 -25.94 -6.15 26.09
C LEU A 208 -25.37 -5.65 24.75
N GLY A 209 -25.61 -6.37 23.64
CA GLY A 209 -25.12 -6.01 22.32
C GLY A 209 -23.62 -6.26 22.10
N ARG A 210 -22.98 -7.09 22.95
CA ARG A 210 -21.57 -7.46 22.79
C ARG A 210 -21.44 -8.69 21.91
N GLY A 211 -20.51 -8.68 20.95
CA GLY A 211 -20.27 -9.82 20.05
C GLY A 211 -19.66 -10.99 20.81
N ILE A 212 -20.32 -12.14 20.80
CA ILE A 212 -19.92 -13.35 21.57
C ILE A 212 -19.48 -14.51 20.69
N GLN A 213 -19.91 -14.56 19.42
CA GLN A 213 -19.58 -15.63 18.50
C GLN A 213 -19.67 -15.16 17.06
N THR A 214 -18.69 -15.54 16.24
CA THR A 214 -18.72 -15.35 14.78
C THR A 214 -18.76 -16.73 14.13
N VAL A 215 -19.68 -16.91 13.17
CA VAL A 215 -19.82 -18.16 12.42
C VAL A 215 -19.64 -17.89 10.93
N GLN A 216 -18.61 -18.47 10.33
CA GLN A 216 -18.35 -18.45 8.90
C GLN A 216 -18.92 -19.72 8.29
N LYS A 217 -20.13 -19.63 7.73
CA LYS A 217 -20.95 -20.79 7.39
C LYS A 217 -20.41 -21.53 6.18
N GLY A 218 -20.26 -22.86 6.30
CA GLY A 218 -19.79 -23.73 5.22
C GLY A 218 -18.38 -23.40 4.68
N PHE A 219 -17.58 -22.60 5.39
CA PHE A 219 -16.30 -22.07 4.89
C PHE A 219 -15.21 -23.15 4.74
N THR A 220 -15.25 -24.22 5.52
CA THR A 220 -14.20 -25.24 5.49
C THR A 220 -14.25 -26.07 4.20
N PRO A 221 -13.16 -26.75 3.80
CA PRO A 221 -13.17 -27.64 2.64
C PRO A 221 -14.25 -28.73 2.68
N GLN A 222 -14.58 -29.30 3.85
CA GLN A 222 -15.71 -30.24 4.02
C GLN A 222 -17.08 -29.54 4.20
N LYS A 223 -17.16 -28.22 4.05
CA LYS A 223 -18.37 -27.39 4.25
C LYS A 223 -18.92 -27.41 5.67
N SER A 224 -18.04 -27.56 6.66
CA SER A 224 -18.32 -27.22 8.05
C SER A 224 -18.37 -25.69 8.24
N ASP A 225 -19.01 -25.24 9.30
CA ASP A 225 -18.95 -23.84 9.73
C ASP A 225 -17.66 -23.61 10.51
N LEU A 226 -17.00 -22.46 10.36
CA LEU A 226 -15.82 -22.08 11.18
C LEU A 226 -16.28 -21.10 12.27
N VAL A 227 -15.96 -21.37 13.54
CA VAL A 227 -16.61 -20.73 14.70
C VAL A 227 -15.61 -20.17 15.72
N ASP A 228 -15.68 -18.85 15.91
CA ASP A 228 -14.92 -18.07 16.91
C ASP A 228 -15.80 -17.73 18.13
N PHE A 229 -15.25 -17.59 19.34
CA PHE A 229 -16.05 -17.31 20.54
C PHE A 229 -15.30 -16.48 21.59
N ILE A 230 -15.99 -15.52 22.22
CA ILE A 230 -15.43 -14.58 23.20
C ILE A 230 -16.23 -14.64 24.51
N ASP A 231 -15.52 -14.88 25.62
CA ASP A 231 -16.08 -14.74 26.97
C ASP A 231 -15.86 -13.34 27.52
N TYR A 232 -16.90 -12.83 28.19
CA TYR A 232 -16.86 -11.58 28.96
C TYR A 232 -16.92 -11.86 30.46
N ASN A 233 -16.12 -11.13 31.24
CA ASN A 233 -16.17 -11.22 32.71
C ASN A 233 -17.39 -10.46 33.28
N SER A 234 -17.59 -10.52 34.60
CA SER A 234 -18.69 -9.83 35.29
C SER A 234 -18.67 -8.30 35.17
N ARG A 235 -17.51 -7.70 34.85
CA ARG A 235 -17.36 -6.26 34.54
C ARG A 235 -17.62 -5.95 33.05
N GLY A 236 -17.91 -6.96 32.24
CA GLY A 236 -18.19 -6.85 30.82
C GLY A 236 -16.98 -6.58 29.92
N LYS A 237 -15.77 -6.86 30.40
CA LYS A 237 -14.55 -6.87 29.57
C LYS A 237 -14.34 -8.28 28.99
N SER A 238 -13.90 -8.36 27.74
CA SER A 238 -13.46 -9.62 27.13
C SER A 238 -12.26 -10.14 27.91
N TRP A 239 -12.31 -11.37 28.42
CA TRP A 239 -11.23 -11.93 29.23
C TRP A 239 -10.73 -13.28 28.71
N ARG A 240 -11.45 -13.93 27.79
CA ARG A 240 -10.94 -15.07 27.01
C ARG A 240 -11.41 -15.00 25.56
N SER A 241 -10.49 -15.25 24.63
CA SER A 241 -10.81 -15.50 23.21
C SER A 241 -10.51 -16.96 22.92
N TRP A 242 -11.54 -17.73 22.60
CA TRP A 242 -11.44 -19.18 22.40
C TRP A 242 -11.01 -19.50 20.97
N GLY A 243 -10.15 -20.50 20.84
CA GLY A 243 -9.63 -20.97 19.56
C GLY A 243 -10.74 -21.35 18.59
N THR A 244 -10.61 -20.84 17.37
CA THR A 244 -11.48 -21.11 16.23
C THR A 244 -11.61 -22.61 15.97
N ILE A 245 -12.84 -23.12 15.79
CA ILE A 245 -13.07 -24.54 15.47
C ILE A 245 -14.02 -24.78 14.30
N PRO A 246 -13.79 -25.82 13.49
CA PRO A 246 -14.76 -26.32 12.52
C PRO A 246 -15.91 -27.07 13.21
N VAL A 247 -17.14 -26.79 12.78
CA VAL A 247 -18.39 -27.38 13.31
C VAL A 247 -19.33 -27.75 12.17
N SER A 248 -19.54 -29.04 11.95
CA SER A 248 -20.41 -29.53 10.87
C SER A 248 -21.89 -29.55 11.27
N GLY A 249 -22.79 -29.35 10.29
CA GLY A 249 -24.23 -29.65 10.41
C GLY A 249 -25.10 -28.58 11.09
N LEU A 250 -24.52 -27.47 11.58
CA LEU A 250 -25.27 -26.38 12.20
C LEU A 250 -25.70 -25.27 11.23
N ASN A 251 -25.06 -25.16 10.05
CA ASN A 251 -25.45 -24.29 8.95
C ASN A 251 -25.59 -22.81 9.33
N GLY A 252 -24.72 -22.31 10.19
CA GLY A 252 -24.72 -20.93 10.69
C GLY A 252 -25.41 -20.73 12.05
N ALA A 253 -25.94 -21.77 12.69
CA ALA A 253 -26.57 -21.68 14.01
C ALA A 253 -25.59 -21.31 15.12
N PHE A 254 -26.08 -20.67 16.19
CA PHE A 254 -25.29 -20.39 17.39
C PHE A 254 -24.86 -21.70 18.10
N VAL A 255 -23.56 -21.86 18.35
CA VAL A 255 -22.93 -23.02 18.99
C VAL A 255 -22.77 -22.75 20.49
N SER A 256 -23.72 -23.20 21.30
CA SER A 256 -23.77 -22.92 22.75
C SER A 256 -22.73 -23.64 23.60
N ASP A 257 -22.10 -24.68 23.07
CA ASP A 257 -21.12 -25.55 23.72
C ASP A 257 -19.71 -25.41 23.12
N GLN A 258 -19.46 -24.36 22.32
CA GLN A 258 -18.17 -24.10 21.64
C GLN A 258 -16.96 -24.22 22.59
N PRO A 259 -16.96 -23.66 23.82
CA PRO A 259 -15.84 -23.81 24.76
C PRO A 259 -15.50 -25.25 25.15
N MET A 260 -16.51 -26.13 25.22
CA MET A 260 -16.30 -27.55 25.53
C MET A 260 -15.85 -28.33 24.27
N ARG A 261 -16.40 -27.99 23.10
CA ARG A 261 -15.96 -28.56 21.82
C ARG A 261 -14.52 -28.21 21.50
N ALA A 262 -14.11 -26.97 21.74
CA ALA A 262 -12.75 -26.49 21.50
C ALA A 262 -11.73 -27.34 22.25
N LYS A 263 -11.96 -27.61 23.55
CA LYS A 263 -11.07 -28.47 24.35
C LYS A 263 -10.94 -29.89 23.80
N THR A 264 -12.06 -30.49 23.40
CA THR A 264 -12.06 -31.86 22.86
C THR A 264 -11.42 -31.94 21.48
N LEU A 265 -11.70 -30.97 20.59
CA LEU A 265 -11.22 -31.01 19.20
C LEU A 265 -9.74 -30.62 19.09
N LEU A 266 -9.31 -29.66 19.89
CA LEU A 266 -7.93 -29.15 19.91
C LEU A 266 -7.03 -29.93 20.89
N ASN A 267 -7.60 -30.86 21.66
CA ASN A 267 -6.91 -31.70 22.65
C ASN A 267 -6.04 -30.91 23.65
N ASP A 268 -6.58 -29.80 24.15
CA ASP A 268 -5.94 -28.89 25.10
C ASP A 268 -7.01 -28.38 26.09
N MET A 269 -6.67 -28.19 27.37
CA MET A 269 -7.65 -27.76 28.39
C MET A 269 -7.87 -26.24 28.46
N ARG A 270 -6.96 -25.47 27.83
CA ARG A 270 -6.93 -24.01 27.73
C ARG A 270 -6.72 -23.52 26.27
N PRO A 271 -7.54 -23.93 25.29
CA PRO A 271 -7.43 -23.46 23.90
C PRO A 271 -8.06 -22.06 23.76
N TYR A 272 -7.56 -21.10 24.54
CA TYR A 272 -7.98 -19.71 24.56
C TYR A 272 -6.84 -18.82 25.02
N SER A 273 -6.76 -17.59 24.50
CA SER A 273 -5.97 -16.54 25.16
C SER A 273 -6.74 -16.02 26.37
N GLU A 274 -6.03 -15.50 27.38
CA GLU A 274 -6.64 -15.02 28.63
C GLU A 274 -6.05 -13.69 29.09
N ILE A 275 -6.91 -12.70 29.35
CA ILE A 275 -6.52 -11.37 29.84
C ILE A 275 -6.92 -11.25 31.32
N LEU A 276 -5.92 -10.94 32.15
CA LEU A 276 -6.09 -10.63 33.57
C LEU A 276 -5.97 -9.11 33.78
N TYR A 277 -7.06 -8.50 34.19
CA TYR A 277 -7.18 -7.06 34.47
C TYR A 277 -6.91 -6.75 35.94
N ASP A 278 -6.52 -5.49 36.21
CA ASP A 278 -6.34 -4.99 37.58
C ASP A 278 -7.61 -5.23 38.46
N PRO A 279 -7.47 -5.89 39.63
CA PRO A 279 -8.56 -6.04 40.59
C PRO A 279 -9.03 -4.72 41.21
N TYR A 280 -8.19 -3.68 41.26
CA TYR A 280 -8.48 -2.37 41.87
C TYR A 280 -9.23 -1.40 40.96
N GLY A 281 -9.60 -1.83 39.75
CA GLY A 281 -10.57 -1.12 38.90
C GLY A 281 -9.99 -0.22 37.82
N MET A 282 -8.68 -0.26 37.57
CA MET A 282 -8.14 0.28 36.32
C MET A 282 -8.49 -0.64 35.13
N ASP A 283 -8.74 -0.05 33.98
CA ASP A 283 -9.12 -0.74 32.74
C ASP A 283 -7.93 -1.41 32.02
N THR A 284 -6.73 -1.34 32.60
CA THR A 284 -5.47 -1.84 32.04
C THR A 284 -5.34 -3.36 32.25
N PRO A 285 -4.95 -4.14 31.22
CA PRO A 285 -4.37 -5.47 31.39
C PRO A 285 -3.16 -5.42 32.33
N VAL A 286 -3.01 -6.44 33.17
CA VAL A 286 -1.82 -6.66 34.00
C VAL A 286 -1.07 -7.90 33.53
N ARG A 287 -1.79 -8.86 32.93
CA ARG A 287 -1.20 -10.05 32.32
C ARG A 287 -2.04 -10.58 31.16
N GLU A 288 -1.38 -10.98 30.08
CA GLU A 288 -1.99 -11.63 28.92
C GLU A 288 -1.33 -12.99 28.65
N ASN A 289 -2.09 -14.08 28.78
CA ASN A 289 -1.63 -15.44 28.46
C ASN A 289 -1.99 -15.78 27.01
N GLY A 290 -1.04 -16.34 26.27
CA GLY A 290 -1.29 -16.93 24.96
C GLY A 290 -2.17 -18.18 24.99
N VAL A 291 -2.54 -18.68 23.81
CA VAL A 291 -3.40 -19.86 23.62
C VAL A 291 -2.65 -21.14 23.99
N GLY A 292 -3.27 -22.01 24.79
CA GLY A 292 -2.78 -23.35 25.11
C GLY A 292 -2.26 -23.51 26.55
N GLU A 293 -2.32 -24.74 27.07
CA GLU A 293 -1.97 -25.03 28.47
C GLU A 293 -0.50 -24.71 28.79
N ALA A 294 0.41 -24.96 27.85
CA ALA A 294 1.84 -24.66 27.98
C ALA A 294 2.15 -23.16 28.18
N PHE A 295 1.26 -22.26 27.75
CA PHE A 295 1.45 -20.80 27.87
C PHE A 295 0.81 -20.22 29.13
N SER A 296 0.16 -21.06 29.95
CA SER A 296 -0.59 -20.61 31.13
C SER A 296 0.27 -20.02 32.26
N GLU A 297 1.58 -20.28 32.25
CA GLU A 297 2.56 -19.68 33.17
C GLU A 297 3.49 -18.64 32.48
N HIS A 298 3.41 -18.53 31.15
CA HIS A 298 4.26 -17.70 30.29
C HIS A 298 3.49 -16.52 29.67
N GLY A 299 2.76 -15.77 30.49
CA GLY A 299 2.01 -14.60 30.01
C GLY A 299 2.87 -13.33 29.95
N VAL A 300 2.57 -12.45 29.00
CA VAL A 300 3.10 -11.08 28.98
C VAL A 300 2.61 -10.35 30.23
N LEU A 301 3.49 -9.61 30.92
CA LEU A 301 3.19 -8.90 32.17
C LEU A 301 3.42 -7.40 32.00
N ASP A 302 2.43 -6.59 32.34
CA ASP A 302 2.55 -5.13 32.36
C ASP A 302 2.48 -4.60 33.80
N ALA A 303 3.48 -3.81 34.18
CA ALA A 303 3.60 -3.19 35.50
C ALA A 303 3.74 -1.66 35.41
N LEU A 304 2.90 -0.95 36.17
CA LEU A 304 2.91 0.50 36.24
C LEU A 304 3.82 1.01 37.37
N HIS A 305 4.74 1.88 37.01
CA HIS A 305 5.75 2.46 37.89
C HIS A 305 5.87 3.98 37.69
N VAL A 306 6.71 4.61 38.51
CA VAL A 306 7.19 5.99 38.31
C VAL A 306 8.71 6.00 38.29
N ASN A 307 9.31 6.97 37.60
CA ASN A 307 10.77 7.06 37.50
C ASN A 307 11.43 7.31 38.88
N LYS A 308 12.68 6.86 39.00
CA LYS A 308 13.51 7.00 40.20
C LYS A 308 14.79 7.79 39.88
N ALA A 309 15.52 8.20 40.91
CA ALA A 309 16.80 8.91 40.74
C ALA A 309 17.98 8.01 40.32
N SER A 310 17.84 6.67 40.43
CA SER A 310 18.89 5.70 40.11
C SER A 310 18.32 4.31 39.74
N GLY A 311 19.17 3.47 39.15
CA GLY A 311 18.83 2.12 38.66
C GLY A 311 17.97 2.14 37.39
N ILE A 312 17.40 0.99 37.03
CA ILE A 312 16.66 0.80 35.77
C ILE A 312 15.50 1.78 35.53
N TYR A 313 14.93 2.36 36.60
CA TYR A 313 13.86 3.35 36.53
C TYR A 313 14.37 4.81 36.45
N ALA A 314 15.67 5.03 36.33
CA ALA A 314 16.24 6.34 36.02
C ALA A 314 16.16 6.64 34.52
N CYS A 315 15.97 7.92 34.19
CA CYS A 315 15.86 8.42 32.83
C CYS A 315 16.63 9.74 32.73
N ASN A 316 17.61 9.81 31.82
CA ASN A 316 18.31 11.06 31.53
C ASN A 316 17.34 12.09 30.94
N CYS A 317 17.57 13.36 31.26
CA CYS A 317 16.79 14.50 30.78
C CYS A 317 17.60 15.28 29.75
N TYR A 318 17.01 15.53 28.59
CA TYR A 318 17.60 16.35 27.53
C TYR A 318 16.62 17.46 27.15
N SER A 319 17.15 18.61 26.76
CA SER A 319 16.34 19.76 26.32
C SER A 319 16.97 20.45 25.10
N ILE A 320 16.19 21.29 24.44
CA ILE A 320 16.63 22.11 23.30
C ILE A 320 16.66 23.57 23.73
N GLN A 321 17.79 24.26 23.55
CA GLN A 321 17.90 25.70 23.78
C GLN A 321 18.66 26.34 22.62
N ARG A 322 18.08 27.38 22.01
CA ARG A 322 18.66 28.07 20.84
C ARG A 322 19.13 27.10 19.75
N GLU A 323 18.25 26.17 19.37
CA GLU A 323 18.51 25.12 18.37
C GLU A 323 19.67 24.16 18.70
N GLN A 324 20.11 24.07 19.96
CA GLN A 324 21.15 23.15 20.41
C GLN A 324 20.63 22.19 21.48
N LEU A 325 21.09 20.94 21.43
CA LEU A 325 20.78 19.89 22.39
C LEU A 325 21.60 20.08 23.69
N ILE A 326 20.96 19.93 24.85
CA ILE A 326 21.60 20.08 26.16
C ILE A 326 21.19 18.94 27.11
N ALA A 327 22.19 18.25 27.67
CA ALA A 327 22.00 17.28 28.75
C ALA A 327 21.69 18.00 30.07
N SER A 328 20.58 17.64 30.69
CA SER A 328 19.99 18.33 31.85
C SER A 328 19.98 17.45 33.12
N GLY A 329 20.86 16.45 33.18
CA GLY A 329 20.95 15.49 34.27
C GLY A 329 19.93 14.35 34.15
N VAL A 330 19.30 13.96 35.27
CA VAL A 330 18.31 12.88 35.37
C VAL A 330 16.97 13.49 35.78
N TYR A 331 15.86 12.99 35.23
CA TYR A 331 14.52 13.42 35.65
C TYR A 331 14.30 13.19 37.16
N PRO A 332 13.74 14.17 37.91
CA PRO A 332 13.45 13.99 39.34
C PRO A 332 12.51 12.81 39.56
N ALA A 333 12.69 12.07 40.66
CA ALA A 333 11.87 10.89 40.95
C ALA A 333 10.38 11.24 41.06
N GLY A 334 9.50 10.38 40.52
CA GLY A 334 8.05 10.60 40.53
C GLY A 334 7.53 11.64 39.52
N THR A 335 8.31 12.02 38.51
CA THR A 335 7.89 13.01 37.50
C THR A 335 7.40 12.40 36.18
N LEU A 336 7.82 11.18 35.86
CA LEU A 336 7.41 10.41 34.68
C LEU A 336 6.63 9.17 35.11
N SER A 337 5.59 8.82 34.35
CA SER A 337 4.97 7.48 34.41
C SER A 337 5.82 6.50 33.62
N VAL A 338 5.96 5.28 34.13
CA VAL A 338 6.75 4.22 33.51
C VAL A 338 5.88 2.98 33.35
N ILE A 339 5.82 2.44 32.14
CA ILE A 339 5.22 1.12 31.87
C ILE A 339 6.39 0.16 31.72
N GLU A 340 6.43 -0.90 32.51
CA GLU A 340 7.38 -2.00 32.38
C GLU A 340 6.65 -3.23 31.82
N THR A 341 7.12 -3.76 30.71
CA THR A 341 6.58 -4.95 30.06
C THR A 341 7.58 -6.09 30.15
N THR A 342 7.12 -7.29 30.54
CA THR A 342 7.89 -8.53 30.50
C THR A 342 7.24 -9.48 29.48
N ASP A 343 7.98 -10.00 28.51
CA ASP A 343 7.45 -10.90 27.46
C ASP A 343 7.27 -12.36 27.93
N GLU A 344 6.72 -13.23 27.05
CA GLU A 344 6.47 -14.66 27.34
C GLU A 344 7.78 -15.45 27.67
N ASP A 345 8.95 -14.91 27.33
CA ASP A 345 10.29 -15.48 27.59
C ASP A 345 11.03 -14.79 28.77
N GLY A 346 10.44 -13.78 29.42
CA GLY A 346 11.03 -13.04 30.53
C GLY A 346 11.90 -11.84 30.16
N ARG A 347 11.94 -11.42 28.89
CA ARG A 347 12.66 -10.21 28.43
C ARG A 347 11.92 -8.96 28.90
N ARG A 348 12.64 -7.90 29.30
CA ARG A 348 12.06 -6.70 29.93
C ARG A 348 12.30 -5.44 29.10
N SER A 349 11.26 -4.63 28.96
CA SER A 349 11.31 -3.29 28.36
C SER A 349 10.55 -2.26 29.23
N LEU A 350 10.95 -0.99 29.13
CA LEU A 350 10.36 0.12 29.87
C LEU A 350 10.05 1.29 28.93
N VAL A 351 8.85 1.86 29.03
CA VAL A 351 8.42 3.06 28.29
C VAL A 351 8.19 4.20 29.29
N PHE A 352 8.95 5.29 29.15
CA PHE A 352 8.87 6.48 30.00
C PHE A 352 8.01 7.54 29.34
N LYS A 353 6.91 7.93 29.98
CA LYS A 353 5.99 8.98 29.50
C LYS A 353 5.95 10.16 30.46
N ASP A 354 5.96 11.36 29.89
CA ASP A 354 5.90 12.62 30.63
C ASP A 354 4.45 12.99 31.04
N ARG A 355 4.28 14.21 31.58
CA ARG A 355 2.96 14.73 32.00
C ARG A 355 2.03 15.05 30.82
N MET A 356 2.55 15.16 29.60
CA MET A 356 1.78 15.32 28.37
C MET A 356 1.46 13.97 27.71
N LYS A 357 1.95 12.85 28.28
CA LYS A 357 1.90 11.48 27.76
C LYS A 357 2.77 11.25 26.50
N LEU A 358 3.72 12.16 26.24
CA LEU A 358 4.74 11.97 25.23
C LEU A 358 5.77 10.96 25.75
N THR A 359 6.21 10.03 24.89
CA THR A 359 7.26 9.06 25.24
C THR A 359 8.61 9.78 25.22
N VAL A 360 9.24 10.00 26.37
CA VAL A 360 10.54 10.69 26.45
C VAL A 360 11.73 9.73 26.37
N ALA A 361 11.53 8.47 26.73
CA ALA A 361 12.52 7.41 26.57
C ALA A 361 11.88 6.03 26.45
N GLU A 362 12.55 5.15 25.73
CA GLU A 362 12.29 3.71 25.68
C GLU A 362 13.57 2.99 26.05
N LYS A 363 13.45 1.94 26.88
CA LYS A 363 14.60 1.21 27.41
C LYS A 363 14.36 -0.29 27.27
N GLN A 364 15.27 -0.97 26.59
CA GLN A 364 15.28 -2.44 26.54
C GLN A 364 16.43 -2.96 27.43
N ILE A 365 16.23 -4.11 28.07
CA ILE A 365 17.17 -4.66 29.05
C ILE A 365 17.81 -5.95 28.52
N ASP A 366 19.11 -5.89 28.20
CA ASP A 366 19.91 -7.04 27.76
C ASP A 366 20.83 -7.52 28.90
N GLY A 367 20.30 -8.37 29.77
CA GLY A 367 20.99 -8.89 30.96
C GLY A 367 21.28 -7.80 32.01
N GLN A 368 22.48 -7.22 31.96
CA GLN A 368 22.89 -6.06 32.78
C GLN A 368 23.04 -4.77 31.95
N THR A 369 22.84 -4.86 30.64
CA THR A 369 22.99 -3.73 29.71
C THR A 369 21.64 -3.04 29.52
N GLU A 370 21.59 -1.73 29.71
CA GLU A 370 20.44 -0.91 29.35
C GLU A 370 20.66 -0.32 27.96
N CYS A 371 19.74 -0.57 27.02
CA CYS A 371 19.70 0.03 25.70
C CYS A 371 18.60 1.11 25.68
N CYS A 372 19.00 2.39 25.75
CA CYS A 372 18.07 3.51 25.94
C CYS A 372 17.95 4.38 24.68
N THR A 373 16.76 4.47 24.09
CA THR A 373 16.42 5.47 23.08
C THR A 373 15.74 6.65 23.77
N TYR A 374 16.17 7.89 23.48
CA TYR A 374 15.55 9.11 24.01
C TYR A 374 14.91 9.95 22.90
N TYR A 375 13.77 10.56 23.21
CA TYR A 375 12.98 11.40 22.32
C TYR A 375 12.98 12.83 22.87
N VAL A 376 13.64 13.76 22.17
CA VAL A 376 13.94 15.10 22.71
C VAL A 376 13.12 16.19 22.05
N TYR A 377 12.20 16.73 22.84
CA TYR A 377 11.17 17.69 22.48
C TYR A 377 11.65 19.17 22.63
N THR A 378 11.31 20.13 21.74
CA THR A 378 11.46 21.60 21.98
C THR A 378 10.30 22.11 22.82
N THR A 379 10.40 23.38 23.21
CA THR A 379 9.35 24.15 23.87
C THR A 379 8.00 24.14 23.15
N GLY A 380 7.99 23.91 21.84
CA GLY A 380 6.73 23.76 21.12
C GLY A 380 5.98 22.48 21.51
N GLY A 381 6.63 21.41 21.97
CA GLY A 381 6.11 20.03 21.91
C GLY A 381 6.56 19.38 20.61
N ASP A 382 7.86 19.14 20.54
CA ASP A 382 8.62 19.24 19.29
C ASP A 382 9.84 18.27 19.28
N LEU A 383 9.68 16.97 19.01
CA LEU A 383 10.77 15.96 18.90
C LEU A 383 11.77 16.36 17.84
N GLY A 384 13.06 16.38 18.10
CA GLY A 384 13.98 16.56 16.98
C GLY A 384 15.44 16.36 17.31
N TYR A 385 15.66 15.64 18.39
CA TYR A 385 16.66 14.61 18.38
C TYR A 385 15.96 13.33 18.80
N VAL A 386 16.11 12.26 18.02
CA VAL A 386 16.08 10.92 18.62
C VAL A 386 17.52 10.56 18.91
N LEU A 387 17.80 10.15 20.15
CA LEU A 387 19.11 9.76 20.62
C LEU A 387 19.11 8.24 20.85
N PRO A 388 19.65 7.43 19.93
CA PRO A 388 19.66 5.98 20.07
C PRO A 388 20.59 5.45 21.18
N PRO A 389 20.50 4.13 21.50
CA PRO A 389 21.24 3.50 22.58
C PRO A 389 22.77 3.64 22.55
N ALA A 390 23.41 3.95 21.41
CA ALA A 390 24.86 4.19 21.35
C ALA A 390 25.31 5.56 21.87
N LEU A 391 24.41 6.52 22.08
CA LEU A 391 24.80 7.88 22.53
C LEU A 391 25.01 7.97 24.04
N GLU A 392 24.20 7.30 24.85
CA GLU A 392 24.37 7.17 26.32
C GLU A 392 24.69 8.46 27.11
N GLY A 393 24.22 9.61 26.64
CA GLY A 393 24.51 10.91 27.26
C GLY A 393 25.73 11.63 26.71
N ASN A 394 26.50 11.02 25.81
CA ASN A 394 27.36 11.76 24.92
C ASN A 394 26.51 12.50 23.87
N ILE A 395 26.61 13.83 23.88
CA ILE A 395 25.91 14.74 22.96
C ILE A 395 26.90 15.65 22.21
N ASP A 396 28.18 15.25 22.10
CA ASP A 396 29.14 15.96 21.26
C ASP A 396 28.72 15.92 19.78
N SER A 397 29.11 16.93 19.00
CA SER A 397 28.66 17.08 17.61
C SER A 397 29.10 15.96 16.67
N ALA A 398 30.22 15.30 16.95
CA ALA A 398 30.69 14.16 16.16
C ALA A 398 29.92 12.88 16.51
N ALA A 399 29.59 12.66 17.79
CA ALA A 399 28.72 11.57 18.23
C ALA A 399 27.29 11.73 17.68
N LEU A 400 26.71 12.93 17.79
CA LEU A 400 25.39 13.24 17.22
C LEU A 400 25.36 13.02 15.71
N SER A 401 26.41 13.42 14.97
CA SER A 401 26.45 13.18 13.52
C SER A 401 26.51 11.70 13.13
N LYS A 402 26.95 10.81 14.02
CA LYS A 402 27.11 9.37 13.77
C LYS A 402 25.88 8.54 14.15
N TYR A 403 25.15 8.96 15.17
CA TYR A 403 24.08 8.17 15.77
C TYR A 403 22.73 8.87 15.91
N ALA A 404 22.66 10.20 15.98
CA ALA A 404 21.39 10.88 16.22
C ALA A 404 20.56 11.02 14.93
N TYR A 405 19.25 10.95 15.08
CA TYR A 405 18.30 11.45 14.08
C TYR A 405 18.04 12.92 14.43
N VAL A 406 18.24 13.83 13.48
CA VAL A 406 18.21 15.29 13.71
C VAL A 406 17.35 15.98 12.65
N TYR A 407 16.70 17.06 13.05
CA TYR A 407 15.33 17.28 12.66
C TYR A 407 14.95 18.75 12.91
N LYS A 408 14.58 19.50 11.86
CA LYS A 408 14.33 20.95 11.92
C LYS A 408 13.14 21.41 11.10
N TYR A 409 12.51 22.48 11.56
CA TYR A 409 11.19 22.93 11.14
C TYR A 409 11.14 24.43 10.91
N ASP A 410 10.27 24.86 9.99
CA ASP A 410 9.96 26.28 9.83
C ASP A 410 8.93 26.77 10.87
N GLY A 411 8.58 28.06 10.81
CA GLY A 411 7.58 28.67 11.68
C GLY A 411 6.13 28.25 11.39
N LEU A 412 5.89 27.57 10.27
CA LEU A 412 4.64 26.84 9.98
C LEU A 412 4.78 25.37 10.36
N HIS A 413 5.77 25.07 11.21
CA HIS A 413 6.00 23.74 11.72
C HIS A 413 6.18 22.71 10.58
N ARG A 414 6.61 23.04 9.36
CA ARG A 414 6.89 22.04 8.31
C ARG A 414 8.35 21.57 8.38
N MET A 415 8.61 20.29 8.19
CA MET A 415 9.96 19.72 8.29
C MET A 415 10.84 20.24 7.14
N THR A 416 11.84 21.06 7.45
CA THR A 416 12.73 21.66 6.44
C THR A 416 14.07 20.93 6.31
N GLU A 417 14.48 20.21 7.35
CA GLU A 417 15.73 19.45 7.37
C GLU A 417 15.56 18.16 8.18
N LYS A 418 16.01 17.04 7.60
CA LYS A 418 16.10 15.73 8.24
C LYS A 418 17.51 15.18 8.06
N LYS A 419 18.13 14.67 9.12
CA LYS A 419 19.42 14.00 9.10
C LYS A 419 19.32 12.64 9.76
N LEU A 420 19.74 11.62 9.02
CA LEU A 420 19.84 10.23 9.50
C LEU A 420 21.24 9.96 10.10
N PRO A 421 21.38 8.93 10.96
CA PRO A 421 22.67 8.55 11.54
C PRO A 421 23.75 8.28 10.48
N GLY A 422 24.86 9.02 10.52
CA GLY A 422 25.97 8.87 9.57
C GLY A 422 25.74 9.53 8.20
N CYS A 423 24.63 10.22 7.99
CA CYS A 423 24.31 10.93 6.75
C CYS A 423 24.49 12.46 6.91
N GLU A 424 24.59 13.17 5.80
CA GLU A 424 24.32 14.61 5.75
C GLU A 424 22.80 14.87 5.71
N PRO A 425 22.35 16.12 5.97
CA PRO A 425 20.93 16.42 5.96
C PRO A 425 20.29 16.34 4.56
N ILE A 426 19.02 15.96 4.56
CA ILE A 426 18.06 16.08 3.47
C ILE A 426 17.26 17.36 3.72
N HIS A 427 17.19 18.23 2.71
CA HIS A 427 16.43 19.47 2.75
C HIS A 427 15.11 19.34 1.98
N TYR A 428 14.06 19.95 2.51
CA TYR A 428 12.71 19.96 1.92
C TYR A 428 12.26 21.40 1.62
N TYR A 429 11.67 21.61 0.45
CA TYR A 429 11.15 22.89 0.00
C TYR A 429 9.69 22.73 -0.43
N TYR A 430 8.83 23.61 0.10
CA TYR A 430 7.38 23.54 -0.07
C TYR A 430 6.87 24.67 -0.96
N ASP A 431 5.77 24.44 -1.67
CA ASP A 431 5.02 25.51 -2.32
C ASP A 431 4.06 26.23 -1.35
N LYS A 432 3.37 27.24 -1.87
CA LYS A 432 2.33 27.98 -1.14
C LYS A 432 1.08 27.14 -0.75
N ALA A 433 1.01 25.86 -1.11
CA ALA A 433 -0.03 24.92 -0.71
C ALA A 433 0.50 23.77 0.16
N ASP A 434 1.66 23.96 0.82
CA ASP A 434 2.33 22.99 1.69
C ASP A 434 2.73 21.68 1.01
N ARG A 435 2.84 21.67 -0.33
CA ARG A 435 3.27 20.49 -1.09
C ARG A 435 4.77 20.53 -1.35
N ILE A 436 5.43 19.39 -1.25
CA ILE A 436 6.88 19.30 -1.50
C ILE A 436 7.14 19.52 -3.00
N VAL A 437 7.88 20.58 -3.33
CA VAL A 437 8.32 20.87 -4.71
C VAL A 437 9.72 20.34 -4.96
N PHE A 438 10.63 20.53 -4.00
CA PHE A 438 11.99 20.03 -4.08
C PHE A 438 12.38 19.25 -2.83
N THR A 439 13.16 18.20 -3.05
CA THR A 439 13.98 17.56 -2.03
C THR A 439 15.44 17.57 -2.48
N GLN A 440 16.36 17.70 -1.54
CA GLN A 440 17.79 17.67 -1.82
C GLN A 440 18.51 16.88 -0.74
N ASP A 441 18.99 15.68 -1.08
CA ASP A 441 19.82 14.87 -0.18
C ASP A 441 21.29 15.35 -0.12
N GLY A 442 22.11 14.73 0.72
CA GLY A 442 23.51 15.14 0.94
C GLY A 442 24.40 15.06 -0.30
N ASN A 443 24.20 14.05 -1.16
CA ASN A 443 24.92 13.95 -2.42
C ASN A 443 24.41 14.97 -3.45
N GLN A 444 23.11 15.22 -3.50
CA GLN A 444 22.49 16.23 -4.37
C GLN A 444 22.91 17.66 -3.98
N TYR A 445 23.00 17.94 -2.68
CA TYR A 445 23.48 19.21 -2.13
C TYR A 445 24.88 19.55 -2.64
N LEU A 446 25.81 18.59 -2.61
CA LEU A 446 27.16 18.77 -3.15
C LEU A 446 27.21 19.06 -4.66
N LYS A 447 26.18 18.64 -5.41
CA LYS A 447 26.06 18.86 -6.86
C LYS A 447 25.25 20.10 -7.23
N GLY A 448 24.54 20.71 -6.29
CA GLY A 448 23.54 21.75 -6.56
C GLY A 448 22.31 21.22 -7.31
N GLU A 449 21.97 19.95 -7.10
CA GLU A 449 20.84 19.24 -7.73
C GLU A 449 19.68 19.11 -6.75
N TYR A 450 18.47 18.96 -7.29
CA TYR A 450 17.22 18.80 -6.53
C TYR A 450 16.34 17.79 -7.25
N SER A 451 15.81 16.80 -6.52
CA SER A 451 14.66 16.04 -7.00
C SER A 451 13.43 16.93 -6.92
N PHE A 452 12.60 16.96 -7.95
CA PHE A 452 11.41 17.81 -8.03
C PHE A 452 10.12 17.03 -8.23
N THR A 453 9.01 17.59 -7.72
CA THR A 453 7.64 17.08 -7.91
C THR A 453 6.73 18.22 -8.35
N LEU A 454 5.98 17.99 -9.43
CA LEU A 454 4.94 18.87 -9.95
C LEU A 454 3.60 18.16 -9.96
N TYR A 455 2.55 18.95 -9.69
CA TYR A 455 1.19 18.47 -9.51
C TYR A 455 0.28 19.02 -10.61
N ASN A 456 -0.73 18.26 -11.05
CA ASN A 456 -1.79 18.80 -11.88
C ASN A 456 -2.69 19.76 -11.09
N LEU A 457 -3.67 20.39 -11.77
CA LEU A 457 -4.62 21.31 -11.14
C LEU A 457 -5.55 20.64 -10.11
N GLN A 458 -5.60 19.30 -10.09
CA GLN A 458 -6.34 18.46 -9.16
C GLN A 458 -5.47 17.98 -7.98
N GLY A 459 -4.21 18.39 -7.90
CA GLY A 459 -3.29 18.05 -6.80
C GLY A 459 -2.62 16.67 -6.92
N GLN A 460 -2.79 15.96 -8.02
CA GLN A 460 -2.14 14.66 -8.28
C GLN A 460 -0.74 14.86 -8.86
N ILE A 461 0.20 13.96 -8.56
CA ILE A 461 1.58 14.01 -9.10
C ILE A 461 1.55 13.81 -10.62
N ALA A 462 1.84 14.86 -11.37
CA ALA A 462 1.85 14.86 -12.83
C ALA A 462 3.25 14.60 -13.40
N VAL A 463 4.29 15.21 -12.81
CA VAL A 463 5.68 15.11 -13.29
C VAL A 463 6.64 15.08 -12.11
N THR A 464 7.62 14.18 -12.16
CA THR A 464 8.78 14.17 -11.25
C THR A 464 10.08 14.13 -12.04
N GLY A 465 11.18 14.55 -11.43
CA GLY A 465 12.49 14.54 -12.07
C GLY A 465 13.61 15.05 -11.18
N VAL A 466 14.77 15.33 -11.77
CA VAL A 466 15.91 16.00 -11.15
C VAL A 466 16.24 17.26 -11.96
N CYS A 467 16.64 18.33 -11.29
CA CYS A 467 17.10 19.57 -11.94
C CYS A 467 18.13 20.32 -11.07
N LYS A 468 18.73 21.37 -11.61
CA LYS A 468 19.44 22.41 -10.83
C LYS A 468 18.55 23.64 -10.72
N CYS A 469 18.54 24.30 -9.56
CA CYS A 469 17.73 25.49 -9.31
C CYS A 469 18.54 26.52 -8.50
N ASP A 470 18.65 27.75 -9.02
CA ASP A 470 19.40 28.84 -8.38
C ASP A 470 18.70 29.42 -7.13
N ASN A 471 17.37 29.29 -7.04
CA ASN A 471 16.57 29.76 -5.91
C ASN A 471 15.38 28.83 -5.64
N PRO A 472 15.58 27.68 -4.97
CA PRO A 472 14.50 26.74 -4.66
C PRO A 472 13.44 27.35 -3.72
N ARG A 473 13.80 28.34 -2.91
CA ARG A 473 12.90 29.02 -1.95
C ARG A 473 11.87 29.93 -2.61
N ILE A 474 11.94 30.19 -3.92
CA ILE A 474 10.92 30.99 -4.61
C ILE A 474 9.51 30.42 -4.41
N PHE A 475 9.38 29.09 -4.38
CA PHE A 475 8.10 28.40 -4.20
C PHE A 475 7.47 28.59 -2.83
N GLU A 476 8.20 29.02 -1.80
CA GLU A 476 7.62 29.42 -0.50
C GLU A 476 6.57 30.55 -0.66
N THR A 477 6.57 31.25 -1.80
CA THR A 477 5.62 32.33 -2.12
C THR A 477 4.70 32.07 -3.32
N TYR A 478 4.87 30.97 -4.07
CA TYR A 478 4.12 30.65 -5.29
C TYR A 478 3.63 29.19 -5.32
N LEU A 479 2.63 28.87 -6.14
CA LEU A 479 2.18 27.49 -6.36
C LEU A 479 3.01 26.82 -7.47
N ALA A 480 3.35 25.54 -7.26
CA ALA A 480 3.99 24.71 -8.27
C ALA A 480 2.96 23.78 -8.95
N PHE A 481 2.86 23.82 -10.28
CA PHE A 481 1.91 23.02 -11.04
C PHE A 481 2.40 22.68 -12.45
N ALA A 482 1.77 21.65 -13.03
CA ALA A 482 1.88 21.26 -14.42
C ALA A 482 0.49 21.32 -15.08
N ILE A 483 0.38 21.92 -16.27
CA ILE A 483 -0.86 21.97 -17.08
C ILE A 483 -0.62 21.20 -18.38
N GLN A 484 -1.53 20.28 -18.71
CA GLN A 484 -1.46 19.55 -19.98
C GLN A 484 -1.85 20.48 -21.14
N GLU A 485 -1.06 20.48 -22.21
CA GLU A 485 -1.33 21.24 -23.44
C GLU A 485 -1.55 20.29 -24.63
N GLY A 486 -2.19 20.79 -25.69
CA GLY A 486 -2.42 20.04 -26.93
C GLY A 486 -1.18 19.90 -27.83
N GLY A 487 0.03 19.92 -27.25
CA GLY A 487 1.32 19.87 -27.93
C GLY A 487 2.37 19.17 -27.08
N ASP A 488 3.65 19.25 -27.47
CA ASP A 488 4.71 18.47 -26.81
C ASP A 488 5.08 18.94 -25.40
N GLY A 489 4.76 20.19 -25.00
CA GLY A 489 5.12 20.73 -23.69
C GLY A 489 6.64 20.78 -23.41
N TYR A 490 7.03 20.91 -22.15
CA TYR A 490 8.44 20.85 -21.74
C TYR A 490 8.95 19.41 -21.73
N CYS A 491 10.19 19.20 -22.20
CA CYS A 491 10.84 17.88 -22.26
C CYS A 491 9.96 16.80 -22.94
N ASN A 492 9.18 17.21 -23.94
CA ASN A 492 8.19 16.40 -24.66
C ASN A 492 7.09 15.78 -23.78
N SER A 493 6.90 16.25 -22.53
CA SER A 493 5.99 15.64 -21.54
C SER A 493 4.50 15.81 -21.84
N GLY A 494 4.11 16.68 -22.76
CA GLY A 494 2.72 17.13 -22.94
C GLY A 494 2.26 18.15 -21.87
N TYR A 495 3.13 18.52 -20.93
CA TYR A 495 2.83 19.46 -19.86
C TYR A 495 3.68 20.74 -19.95
N THR A 496 3.10 21.89 -19.57
CA THR A 496 3.84 23.11 -19.24
C THR A 496 3.97 23.31 -17.73
N PHE A 497 5.14 23.79 -17.28
CA PHE A 497 5.51 23.87 -15.86
C PHE A 497 5.45 25.32 -15.35
N SER A 498 4.84 25.54 -14.19
CA SER A 498 4.82 26.86 -13.55
C SER A 498 6.19 27.25 -12.99
N LEU A 499 6.67 28.47 -13.29
CA LEU A 499 7.76 29.15 -12.58
C LEU A 499 9.13 28.42 -12.48
N ILE A 500 9.29 27.26 -13.12
CA ILE A 500 10.56 26.50 -13.23
C ILE A 500 11.52 27.12 -14.29
N HIS A 501 11.27 28.35 -14.74
CA HIS A 501 12.09 29.06 -15.74
C HIS A 501 13.56 29.29 -15.33
N SER A 502 13.88 29.24 -14.03
CA SER A 502 15.25 29.31 -13.51
C SER A 502 15.88 27.93 -13.26
N ALA A 503 15.17 26.84 -13.53
CA ALA A 503 15.74 25.50 -13.42
C ALA A 503 16.47 25.11 -14.71
N THR A 504 17.63 24.49 -14.55
CA THR A 504 18.46 23.99 -15.64
C THR A 504 18.74 22.51 -15.46
N ASN A 505 19.23 21.84 -16.51
CA ASN A 505 19.52 20.40 -16.51
C ASN A 505 18.34 19.56 -16.01
N ILE A 506 17.15 19.81 -16.55
CA ILE A 506 15.93 19.06 -16.19
C ILE A 506 15.99 17.68 -16.82
N HIS A 507 16.06 16.66 -15.97
CA HIS A 507 15.89 15.25 -16.32
C HIS A 507 14.57 14.77 -15.74
N LEU A 508 13.66 14.28 -16.59
CA LEU A 508 12.39 13.72 -16.12
C LEU A 508 12.62 12.31 -15.57
N SER A 509 11.90 11.98 -14.50
CA SER A 509 11.88 10.65 -13.88
C SER A 509 10.56 9.94 -14.20
N GLN A 510 9.44 10.63 -14.00
CA GLN A 510 8.10 10.13 -14.34
C GLN A 510 7.20 11.24 -14.88
N VAL A 511 6.35 10.91 -15.85
CA VAL A 511 5.19 11.69 -16.28
C VAL A 511 3.95 10.81 -16.19
N ASN A 512 2.90 11.30 -15.53
CA ASN A 512 1.64 10.60 -15.34
C ASN A 512 0.52 11.31 -16.10
N TYR A 513 -0.26 10.56 -16.86
CA TYR A 513 -1.43 11.06 -17.58
C TYR A 513 -2.71 10.51 -16.94
N TYR A 514 -3.69 11.39 -16.77
CA TYR A 514 -4.95 11.08 -16.09
C TYR A 514 -6.15 11.39 -16.99
N ASP A 515 -7.31 10.87 -16.59
CA ASP A 515 -8.64 11.17 -17.12
C ASP A 515 -8.95 10.70 -18.55
N THR A 516 -8.10 11.02 -19.54
CA THR A 516 -8.32 10.70 -20.96
C THR A 516 -7.11 10.03 -21.60
N TYR A 517 -7.28 9.54 -22.83
CA TYR A 517 -6.19 8.94 -23.61
C TYR A 517 -5.55 9.93 -24.60
N ASP A 518 -5.91 11.22 -24.51
CA ASP A 518 -5.51 12.27 -25.47
C ASP A 518 -4.00 12.56 -25.43
N TYR A 519 -3.30 12.13 -24.38
CA TYR A 519 -1.83 12.15 -24.35
C TYR A 519 -1.21 11.30 -25.47
N LEU A 520 -1.92 10.29 -26.00
CA LEU A 520 -1.46 9.51 -27.17
C LEU A 520 -1.52 10.32 -28.47
N ASP A 521 -2.19 11.48 -28.48
CA ASP A 521 -2.32 12.37 -29.63
C ASP A 521 -1.32 13.53 -29.67
N ILE A 522 -0.47 13.70 -28.63
CA ILE A 522 0.62 14.68 -28.68
C ILE A 522 1.69 14.23 -29.69
N PRO A 523 2.36 15.15 -30.42
CA PRO A 523 3.30 14.78 -31.49
C PRO A 523 4.41 13.81 -31.04
N ALA A 524 4.96 13.99 -29.84
CA ALA A 524 5.95 13.10 -29.24
C ALA A 524 5.48 11.65 -29.04
N MET A 525 4.17 11.42 -28.89
CA MET A 525 3.58 10.08 -28.72
C MET A 525 3.07 9.46 -30.03
N ALA A 526 3.16 10.17 -31.17
CA ALA A 526 2.56 9.72 -32.44
C ALA A 526 3.09 8.35 -32.93
N SER A 527 4.37 8.05 -32.71
CA SER A 527 5.00 6.74 -33.00
C SER A 527 4.56 5.62 -32.04
N HIS A 528 4.04 5.99 -30.86
CA HIS A 528 3.66 5.09 -29.78
C HIS A 528 2.14 4.86 -29.73
N LYS A 529 1.32 5.75 -30.32
CA LYS A 529 -0.15 5.69 -30.31
C LYS A 529 -0.71 4.32 -30.74
N VAL A 530 -0.29 3.79 -31.88
CA VAL A 530 -0.85 2.52 -32.41
C VAL A 530 -0.47 1.32 -31.53
N PRO A 531 0.82 1.09 -31.18
CA PRO A 531 1.19 -0.01 -30.27
C PRO A 531 0.62 0.11 -28.85
N LEU A 532 0.33 1.31 -28.36
CA LEU A 532 -0.19 1.52 -27.00
C LEU A 532 -1.72 1.58 -26.92
N SER A 533 -2.41 1.62 -28.07
CA SER A 533 -3.88 1.64 -28.13
C SER A 533 -4.52 0.40 -27.49
N TYR A 534 -5.79 0.54 -27.11
CA TYR A 534 -6.61 -0.57 -26.62
C TYR A 534 -6.81 -1.62 -27.71
N LEU A 535 -6.76 -2.91 -27.34
CA LEU A 535 -6.91 -4.05 -28.25
C LEU A 535 -7.87 -5.07 -27.63
N ASP A 536 -9.02 -5.31 -28.26
CA ASP A 536 -9.93 -6.36 -27.80
C ASP A 536 -9.28 -7.74 -27.87
N LYS A 537 -9.42 -8.51 -26.79
CA LYS A 537 -8.88 -9.87 -26.68
C LYS A 537 -9.95 -10.84 -26.20
N GLU A 538 -10.33 -11.77 -27.08
CA GLU A 538 -11.32 -12.81 -26.76
C GLU A 538 -10.92 -13.62 -25.52
N GLY A 539 -11.88 -13.85 -24.62
CA GLY A 539 -11.69 -14.54 -23.34
C GLY A 539 -11.19 -13.66 -22.19
N TYR A 540 -10.95 -12.36 -22.42
CA TYR A 540 -10.54 -11.39 -21.40
C TYR A 540 -11.60 -10.30 -21.17
N SER A 541 -11.50 -9.56 -20.07
CA SER A 541 -12.41 -8.43 -19.81
C SER A 541 -12.13 -7.30 -20.79
N THR A 542 -13.18 -6.56 -21.17
CA THR A 542 -13.08 -5.45 -22.13
C THR A 542 -13.06 -4.09 -21.45
N ARG A 543 -12.51 -3.07 -22.13
CA ARG A 543 -12.49 -1.69 -21.64
C ARG A 543 -13.91 -1.12 -21.63
N TYR A 544 -14.27 -0.46 -20.54
CA TYR A 544 -15.49 0.33 -20.47
C TYR A 544 -15.37 1.63 -21.29
N VAL A 545 -16.38 1.89 -22.11
CA VAL A 545 -16.55 3.15 -22.85
C VAL A 545 -17.93 3.69 -22.54
N ASN A 546 -17.99 4.89 -21.95
CA ASN A 546 -19.26 5.56 -21.69
C ASN A 546 -19.75 6.26 -22.97
N ASN A 547 -20.70 5.62 -23.66
CA ASN A 547 -21.30 6.12 -24.89
C ASN A 547 -22.06 7.46 -24.78
N ARG A 548 -22.23 8.01 -23.57
CA ARG A 548 -22.83 9.34 -23.32
C ARG A 548 -21.80 10.45 -23.04
N CYS A 549 -20.59 10.10 -22.63
CA CYS A 549 -19.48 11.02 -22.34
C CYS A 549 -18.19 10.20 -22.26
N SER A 550 -17.41 10.19 -23.35
CA SER A 550 -16.18 9.39 -23.46
C SER A 550 -15.15 9.75 -22.38
N GLU A 551 -15.06 11.03 -22.02
CA GLU A 551 -14.16 11.59 -20.99
C GLU A 551 -14.49 11.06 -19.59
N ALA A 552 -15.74 10.61 -19.35
CA ALA A 552 -16.13 10.01 -18.07
C ALA A 552 -15.67 8.56 -17.91
N SER A 553 -15.21 7.88 -18.97
CA SER A 553 -14.83 6.45 -18.94
C SER A 553 -13.65 6.18 -18.00
N SER A 554 -12.66 7.08 -18.01
CA SER A 554 -11.38 6.95 -17.29
C SER A 554 -11.08 8.08 -16.29
N TYR A 555 -11.99 9.04 -16.10
CA TYR A 555 -11.81 10.15 -15.15
C TYR A 555 -11.44 9.67 -13.74
N GLY A 556 -10.41 10.30 -13.16
CA GLY A 556 -9.83 10.02 -11.86
C GLY A 556 -8.82 8.87 -11.87
N ARG A 557 -8.56 8.24 -13.02
CA ARG A 557 -7.64 7.10 -13.18
C ARG A 557 -6.41 7.51 -13.99
N LEU A 558 -5.29 6.84 -13.70
CA LEU A 558 -4.06 6.93 -14.47
C LEU A 558 -4.28 6.23 -15.82
N THR A 559 -4.37 6.98 -16.91
CA THR A 559 -4.61 6.43 -18.27
C THR A 559 -3.31 6.09 -19.00
N GLY A 560 -2.20 6.68 -18.58
CA GLY A 560 -0.87 6.34 -19.06
C GLY A 560 0.24 6.89 -18.19
N SER A 561 1.45 6.42 -18.46
CA SER A 561 2.66 6.89 -17.80
C SER A 561 3.86 6.82 -18.74
N ARG A 562 4.84 7.67 -18.48
CA ARG A 562 6.19 7.58 -19.05
C ARG A 562 7.17 7.56 -17.89
N THR A 563 8.01 6.53 -17.87
CA THR A 563 9.02 6.33 -16.83
C THR A 563 10.37 6.31 -17.52
N PHE A 564 11.28 7.16 -17.04
CA PHE A 564 12.65 7.22 -17.54
C PHE A 564 13.54 6.35 -16.65
N THR A 565 14.58 5.77 -17.24
CA THR A 565 15.61 5.08 -16.47
C THR A 565 16.48 6.09 -15.71
N SER A 566 16.94 5.73 -14.52
CA SER A 566 17.74 6.62 -13.67
C SER A 566 19.16 6.86 -14.19
N ASP A 567 19.67 5.94 -15.02
CA ASP A 567 21.11 5.81 -15.29
C ASP A 567 21.47 6.13 -16.76
N ASP A 568 20.57 5.86 -17.71
CA ASP A 568 20.76 6.13 -19.15
C ASP A 568 19.65 6.98 -19.81
N ASN A 569 18.65 7.45 -19.04
CA ASN A 569 17.50 8.26 -19.49
C ASN A 569 16.66 7.64 -20.63
N ASN A 570 16.73 6.32 -20.83
CA ASN A 570 15.86 5.60 -21.75
C ASN A 570 14.39 5.65 -21.29
N GLU A 571 13.47 5.75 -22.23
CA GLU A 571 12.05 5.95 -21.97
C GLU A 571 11.23 4.66 -22.13
N MET A 572 10.56 4.26 -21.05
CA MET A 572 9.48 3.27 -21.02
C MET A 572 8.13 3.99 -20.97
N ILE A 573 7.13 3.46 -21.66
CA ILE A 573 5.80 4.08 -21.81
C ILE A 573 4.73 3.04 -21.55
N ALA A 574 3.67 3.38 -20.83
CA ALA A 574 2.54 2.49 -20.60
C ALA A 574 1.18 3.20 -20.78
N SER A 575 0.18 2.41 -21.19
CA SER A 575 -1.23 2.79 -21.26
C SER A 575 -2.08 1.79 -20.49
N TYR A 576 -3.02 2.28 -19.69
CA TYR A 576 -3.84 1.49 -18.78
C TYR A 576 -5.32 1.61 -19.12
N TYR A 577 -5.99 0.47 -19.29
CA TYR A 577 -7.40 0.38 -19.69
C TYR A 577 -8.21 -0.37 -18.64
N TYR A 578 -9.40 0.15 -18.34
CA TYR A 578 -10.22 -0.27 -17.19
C TYR A 578 -11.62 -0.75 -17.61
N ASP A 579 -12.21 -1.67 -16.83
CA ASP A 579 -13.63 -2.00 -16.91
C ASP A 579 -14.51 -0.95 -16.18
N ASP A 580 -15.82 -1.19 -16.15
CA ASP A 580 -16.84 -0.34 -15.53
C ASP A 580 -16.70 -0.29 -14.00
N ARG A 581 -16.18 -1.36 -13.40
CA ARG A 581 -15.83 -1.47 -11.98
C ARG A 581 -14.50 -0.78 -11.64
N GLY A 582 -13.69 -0.42 -12.63
CA GLY A 582 -12.37 0.19 -12.47
C GLY A 582 -11.22 -0.81 -12.28
N ASN A 583 -11.42 -2.10 -12.56
CA ASN A 583 -10.34 -3.07 -12.60
C ASN A 583 -9.49 -2.87 -13.87
N LEU A 584 -8.19 -3.12 -13.81
CA LEU A 584 -7.28 -3.03 -14.96
C LEU A 584 -7.47 -4.23 -15.89
N VAL A 585 -8.06 -4.04 -17.07
CA VAL A 585 -8.32 -5.12 -18.03
C VAL A 585 -7.20 -5.31 -19.06
N GLN A 586 -6.52 -4.21 -19.42
CA GLN A 586 -5.37 -4.25 -20.31
C GLN A 586 -4.33 -3.22 -19.88
N SER A 587 -3.05 -3.62 -19.92
CA SER A 587 -1.93 -2.68 -19.98
C SER A 587 -1.09 -2.94 -21.22
N SER A 588 -0.93 -1.94 -22.08
CA SER A 588 0.04 -1.95 -23.18
C SER A 588 1.27 -1.16 -22.73
N LEU A 589 2.48 -1.68 -22.95
CA LEU A 589 3.71 -0.99 -22.57
C LEU A 589 4.83 -1.15 -23.59
N LYS A 590 5.80 -0.24 -23.56
CA LYS A 590 7.10 -0.32 -24.22
C LYS A 590 8.16 -0.53 -23.14
N ASN A 591 8.88 -1.65 -23.19
CA ASN A 591 9.96 -1.96 -22.25
C ASN A 591 11.27 -1.21 -22.59
N HIS A 592 12.30 -1.35 -21.75
CA HIS A 592 13.60 -0.67 -21.93
C HIS A 592 14.43 -1.22 -23.10
N LEU A 593 14.08 -2.39 -23.66
CA LEU A 593 14.62 -2.89 -24.93
C LEU A 593 13.90 -2.31 -26.16
N GLY A 594 12.83 -1.51 -25.96
CA GLY A 594 12.02 -0.94 -27.03
C GLY A 594 10.93 -1.86 -27.59
N THR A 595 10.78 -3.06 -27.03
CA THR A 595 9.73 -4.03 -27.43
C THR A 595 8.39 -3.64 -26.79
N TYR A 596 7.30 -3.80 -27.56
CA TYR A 596 5.95 -3.61 -27.05
C TYR A 596 5.38 -4.91 -26.49
N GLU A 597 4.88 -4.82 -25.26
CA GLU A 597 4.26 -5.89 -24.49
C GLU A 597 2.80 -5.55 -24.19
N HIS A 598 1.95 -6.58 -24.11
CA HIS A 598 0.55 -6.42 -23.73
C HIS A 598 0.16 -7.42 -22.67
N LYS A 599 -0.45 -6.94 -21.58
CA LYS A 599 -1.07 -7.77 -20.56
C LYS A 599 -2.58 -7.61 -20.61
N TYR A 600 -3.30 -8.73 -20.57
CA TYR A 600 -4.76 -8.81 -20.57
C TYR A 600 -5.21 -9.57 -19.32
N MET A 601 -6.29 -9.11 -18.69
CA MET A 601 -6.78 -9.66 -17.42
C MET A 601 -8.30 -9.88 -17.50
N SER A 602 -8.77 -10.94 -16.86
CA SER A 602 -10.18 -11.16 -16.58
C SER A 602 -10.39 -11.51 -15.11
N TYR A 603 -11.63 -11.30 -14.65
CA TYR A 603 -11.95 -11.34 -13.24
C TYR A 603 -13.14 -12.25 -12.93
N THR A 604 -13.15 -12.85 -11.74
CA THR A 604 -14.31 -13.46 -11.11
C THR A 604 -15.34 -12.38 -10.75
N PHE A 605 -16.57 -12.79 -10.41
CA PHE A 605 -17.58 -11.85 -9.93
C PHE A 605 -17.15 -11.11 -8.64
N SER A 606 -16.34 -11.74 -7.78
CA SER A 606 -15.72 -11.18 -6.57
C SER A 606 -14.51 -10.26 -6.81
N ASN A 607 -14.21 -9.94 -8.08
CA ASN A 607 -13.04 -9.16 -8.55
C ASN A 607 -11.67 -9.82 -8.22
N LYS A 608 -11.56 -11.15 -8.19
CA LYS A 608 -10.27 -11.86 -8.24
C LYS A 608 -9.86 -12.14 -9.68
N VAL A 609 -8.57 -12.17 -9.98
CA VAL A 609 -8.09 -12.48 -11.34
C VAL A 609 -8.42 -13.94 -11.67
N SER A 610 -9.21 -14.18 -12.72
CA SER A 610 -9.53 -15.53 -13.20
C SER A 610 -8.58 -15.97 -14.33
N SER A 611 -8.21 -15.07 -15.22
CA SER A 611 -7.16 -15.30 -16.23
C SER A 611 -6.25 -14.08 -16.40
N SER A 612 -4.99 -14.33 -16.75
CA SER A 612 -4.03 -13.28 -17.13
C SER A 612 -3.18 -13.76 -18.30
N MET A 613 -3.18 -13.06 -19.44
CA MET A 613 -2.24 -13.27 -20.55
C MET A 613 -1.22 -12.15 -20.58
N HIS A 614 0.05 -12.49 -20.81
CA HIS A 614 1.11 -11.55 -21.08
C HIS A 614 1.80 -11.91 -22.40
N ILE A 615 1.66 -11.05 -23.41
CA ILE A 615 2.39 -11.09 -24.68
C ILE A 615 3.65 -10.26 -24.48
N TYR A 616 4.79 -10.92 -24.32
CA TYR A 616 6.09 -10.30 -23.99
C TYR A 616 6.97 -10.02 -25.21
N ASP A 617 6.59 -10.55 -26.38
CA ASP A 617 7.18 -10.22 -27.68
C ASP A 617 6.04 -10.26 -28.70
N SER A 618 5.43 -9.09 -28.90
CA SER A 618 4.30 -8.92 -29.84
C SER A 618 4.71 -9.17 -31.30
N SER A 619 5.99 -8.95 -31.65
CA SER A 619 6.51 -9.17 -33.00
C SER A 619 6.65 -10.65 -33.36
N ALA A 620 7.08 -11.48 -32.41
CA ALA A 620 7.14 -12.93 -32.55
C ALA A 620 5.91 -13.66 -32.01
N ASN A 621 4.88 -12.93 -31.55
CA ASN A 621 3.67 -13.43 -30.92
C ASN A 621 3.94 -14.41 -29.75
N LYS A 622 4.99 -14.15 -28.97
CA LYS A 622 5.32 -14.98 -27.79
C LYS A 622 4.52 -14.51 -26.58
N SER A 623 3.96 -15.45 -25.85
CA SER A 623 3.07 -15.17 -24.74
C SER A 623 3.09 -16.23 -23.66
N GLN A 624 2.58 -15.87 -22.49
CA GLN A 624 2.24 -16.77 -21.41
C GLN A 624 0.79 -16.48 -20.98
N SER A 625 0.09 -17.50 -20.50
CA SER A 625 -1.26 -17.37 -19.93
C SER A 625 -1.35 -18.08 -18.60
N TYR A 626 -1.93 -17.44 -17.60
CA TYR A 626 -2.28 -18.02 -16.30
C TYR A 626 -3.80 -18.12 -16.17
N PHE A 627 -4.26 -19.20 -15.55
CA PHE A 627 -5.66 -19.47 -15.25
C PHE A 627 -5.77 -19.87 -13.78
N TYR A 628 -6.58 -19.13 -13.03
CA TYR A 628 -6.72 -19.24 -11.58
C TYR A 628 -8.08 -19.86 -11.25
N THR A 629 -8.09 -20.93 -10.46
CA THR A 629 -9.32 -21.57 -9.95
C THR A 629 -9.40 -21.38 -8.43
N TYR A 630 -10.58 -20.96 -7.97
CA TYR A 630 -10.89 -20.76 -6.56
C TYR A 630 -11.96 -21.78 -6.11
N ASP A 631 -11.97 -22.13 -4.82
CA ASP A 631 -12.99 -23.01 -4.24
C ASP A 631 -14.29 -22.26 -3.86
N HIS A 632 -15.25 -22.96 -3.22
CA HIS A 632 -16.50 -22.33 -2.76
C HIS A 632 -16.29 -21.30 -1.63
N ALA A 633 -15.11 -21.30 -1.02
CA ALA A 633 -14.67 -20.36 -0.01
C ALA A 633 -13.81 -19.23 -0.63
N ASP A 634 -13.77 -19.16 -1.97
CA ASP A 634 -12.99 -18.26 -2.80
C ASP A 634 -11.46 -18.31 -2.55
N ARG A 635 -10.94 -19.42 -2.00
CA ARG A 635 -9.50 -19.66 -1.79
C ARG A 635 -8.86 -20.22 -3.06
N LEU A 636 -7.62 -19.84 -3.35
CA LEU A 636 -6.91 -20.27 -4.56
C LEU A 636 -6.49 -21.74 -4.48
N ILE A 637 -7.17 -22.61 -5.23
CA ILE A 637 -6.90 -24.07 -5.23
C ILE A 637 -6.06 -24.54 -6.41
N ARG A 638 -5.99 -23.80 -7.52
CA ARG A 638 -5.21 -24.22 -8.71
C ARG A 638 -4.76 -23.04 -9.54
N VAL A 639 -3.52 -23.11 -10.02
CA VAL A 639 -2.98 -22.22 -11.06
C VAL A 639 -2.41 -23.05 -12.18
N ALA A 640 -3.00 -22.85 -13.36
CA ALA A 640 -2.58 -23.49 -14.58
C ALA A 640 -1.94 -22.46 -15.52
N HIS A 641 -0.88 -22.87 -16.22
CA HIS A 641 -0.08 -22.05 -17.09
C HIS A 641 -0.07 -22.62 -18.51
N ARG A 642 0.06 -21.74 -19.50
CA ARG A 642 0.30 -22.11 -20.90
C ARG A 642 1.36 -21.19 -21.48
N LEU A 643 2.40 -21.77 -22.07
CA LEU A 643 3.44 -21.05 -22.78
C LEU A 643 3.12 -21.05 -24.28
N ASN A 644 2.97 -19.88 -24.88
CA ASN A 644 2.54 -19.71 -26.26
C ASN A 644 1.25 -20.51 -26.55
N SER A 645 1.30 -21.41 -27.54
CA SER A 645 0.21 -22.32 -27.91
C SER A 645 0.43 -23.75 -27.38
N SER A 646 1.20 -23.94 -26.30
CA SER A 646 1.43 -25.26 -25.69
C SER A 646 0.16 -25.87 -25.10
N SER A 647 0.24 -27.13 -24.68
CA SER A 647 -0.69 -27.67 -23.70
C SER A 647 -0.67 -26.86 -22.40
N LEU A 648 -1.78 -26.88 -21.68
CA LEU A 648 -1.89 -26.37 -20.32
C LEU A 648 -1.06 -27.26 -19.37
N VAL A 649 -0.33 -26.66 -18.44
CA VAL A 649 0.43 -27.32 -17.36
C VAL A 649 -0.07 -26.76 -16.03
N VAL A 650 -0.25 -27.60 -15.01
CA VAL A 650 -0.64 -27.12 -13.67
C VAL A 650 0.62 -26.80 -12.87
N LEU A 651 0.90 -25.51 -12.68
CA LEU A 651 2.05 -25.06 -11.89
C LEU A 651 1.89 -25.36 -10.41
N SER A 652 0.68 -25.11 -9.89
CA SER A 652 0.37 -25.12 -8.47
C SER A 652 -1.04 -25.63 -8.24
N GLU A 653 -1.20 -26.49 -7.23
CA GLU A 653 -2.48 -26.83 -6.59
C GLU A 653 -2.33 -26.72 -5.08
N ASN A 654 -3.34 -26.13 -4.42
CA ASN A 654 -3.38 -25.97 -2.97
C ASN A 654 -4.56 -26.74 -2.40
N GLU A 655 -4.31 -27.49 -1.34
CA GLU A 655 -5.34 -28.11 -0.50
C GLU A 655 -5.26 -27.47 0.89
N TYR A 656 -6.41 -27.11 1.45
CA TYR A 656 -6.53 -26.48 2.77
C TYR A 656 -7.03 -27.48 3.82
N ASP A 657 -6.78 -27.20 5.10
CA ASP A 657 -7.38 -27.96 6.22
C ASP A 657 -8.73 -27.39 6.66
N GLU A 658 -9.38 -28.03 7.63
CA GLU A 658 -10.67 -27.59 8.18
C GLU A 658 -10.58 -26.28 8.99
N TYR A 659 -9.38 -25.77 9.28
CA TYR A 659 -9.17 -24.45 9.87
C TYR A 659 -8.91 -23.37 8.80
N GLY A 660 -8.83 -23.76 7.52
CA GLY A 660 -8.56 -22.88 6.39
C GLY A 660 -7.08 -22.61 6.12
N ARG A 661 -6.16 -23.31 6.81
CA ARG A 661 -4.70 -23.18 6.65
C ARG A 661 -4.24 -24.03 5.46
N LEU A 662 -3.12 -23.69 4.84
CA LEU A 662 -2.54 -24.48 3.74
C LEU A 662 -2.11 -25.85 4.29
N LYS A 663 -2.69 -26.94 3.79
CA LYS A 663 -2.40 -28.32 4.24
C LYS A 663 -1.41 -28.99 3.31
N GLN A 664 -1.55 -28.77 2.00
CA GLN A 664 -0.68 -29.32 0.98
C GLN A 664 -0.57 -28.35 -0.19
N HIS A 665 0.65 -28.21 -0.72
CA HIS A 665 0.95 -27.52 -1.97
C HIS A 665 1.58 -28.53 -2.93
N SER A 666 1.05 -28.62 -4.14
CA SER A 666 1.44 -29.58 -5.16
C SER A 666 1.86 -28.85 -6.45
N VAL A 667 2.94 -29.30 -7.07
CA VAL A 667 3.50 -28.71 -8.31
C VAL A 667 3.54 -29.72 -9.45
N HIS A 668 3.54 -29.20 -10.67
CA HIS A 668 3.54 -29.94 -11.94
C HIS A 668 2.51 -31.09 -11.98
N ASP A 669 1.22 -30.74 -12.10
CA ASP A 669 0.12 -31.71 -12.23
C ASP A 669 0.15 -32.79 -11.11
N LYS A 670 0.44 -32.32 -9.88
CA LYS A 670 0.65 -33.09 -8.64
C LYS A 670 1.83 -34.07 -8.62
N MET A 671 2.79 -33.98 -9.53
CA MET A 671 3.98 -34.85 -9.52
C MET A 671 4.77 -34.72 -8.21
N ASN A 672 4.90 -33.51 -7.66
CA ASN A 672 5.61 -33.29 -6.40
C ASN A 672 4.73 -32.50 -5.43
N SER A 673 4.82 -32.80 -4.12
CA SER A 673 3.87 -32.28 -3.12
C SER A 673 4.52 -32.08 -1.75
N SER A 674 4.37 -30.88 -1.21
CA SER A 674 4.78 -30.48 0.14
C SER A 674 3.55 -30.38 1.06
N LYS A 675 3.62 -31.03 2.22
CA LYS A 675 2.58 -30.97 3.26
C LYS A 675 3.03 -30.09 4.41
N TYR A 676 2.08 -29.44 5.08
CA TYR A 676 2.34 -28.48 6.16
C TYR A 676 1.59 -28.90 7.43
N SER A 677 2.29 -28.90 8.56
CA SER A 677 1.73 -29.19 9.90
C SER A 677 1.86 -27.96 10.79
N TYR A 678 0.90 -27.75 11.70
CA TYR A 678 0.87 -26.60 12.61
C TYR A 678 0.53 -27.02 14.04
N ASN A 679 1.00 -26.27 15.04
CA ASN A 679 0.59 -26.46 16.43
C ASN A 679 -0.77 -25.76 16.74
N LEU A 680 -1.19 -25.80 18.01
CA LEU A 680 -2.43 -25.16 18.50
C LEU A 680 -2.42 -23.63 18.28
N ARG A 681 -1.28 -23.00 18.57
CA ARG A 681 -0.98 -21.62 18.22
C ARG A 681 -0.50 -21.57 16.76
N ASN A 682 -1.24 -22.14 15.78
CA ASN A 682 -0.97 -22.26 14.30
C ASN A 682 0.47 -21.96 13.76
N TRP A 683 1.54 -22.22 14.51
CA TRP A 683 2.92 -22.07 14.08
C TRP A 683 3.25 -23.27 13.22
N LEU A 684 3.87 -23.04 12.08
CA LEU A 684 4.37 -24.08 11.21
C LEU A 684 5.36 -24.94 11.99
N THR A 685 5.06 -26.22 12.19
CA THR A 685 5.94 -27.19 12.86
C THR A 685 6.61 -28.15 11.88
N GLU A 686 6.07 -28.32 10.69
CA GLU A 686 6.59 -29.29 9.72
C GLU A 686 6.30 -28.87 8.28
N ILE A 687 7.29 -29.07 7.39
CA ILE A 687 7.12 -29.11 5.94
C ILE A 687 7.61 -30.49 5.49
N THR A 688 6.79 -31.30 4.83
CA THR A 688 7.18 -32.67 4.41
C THR A 688 6.88 -32.93 2.93
N ASN A 689 7.95 -33.18 2.17
CA ASN A 689 8.00 -33.48 0.74
C ASN A 689 9.02 -34.62 0.50
N PRO A 690 8.85 -35.51 -0.50
CA PRO A 690 9.80 -36.60 -0.78
C PRO A 690 11.27 -36.17 -1.00
N GLN A 691 11.49 -34.92 -1.43
CA GLN A 691 12.82 -34.35 -1.72
C GLN A 691 13.28 -33.32 -0.70
N PHE A 692 12.39 -32.85 0.18
CA PHE A 692 12.69 -31.87 1.21
C PHE A 692 11.80 -32.07 2.44
N SER A 693 12.39 -32.16 3.62
CA SER A 693 11.62 -32.16 4.87
C SER A 693 12.23 -31.16 5.83
N GLN A 694 11.41 -30.42 6.57
CA GLN A 694 11.80 -29.54 7.66
C GLN A 694 10.89 -29.75 8.87
N THR A 695 11.45 -29.73 10.08
CA THR A 695 10.72 -29.69 11.34
C THR A 695 11.19 -28.48 12.14
N LEU A 696 10.25 -27.72 12.68
CA LEU A 696 10.48 -26.53 13.51
C LEU A 696 9.95 -26.76 14.91
N HIS A 697 10.76 -26.41 15.90
CA HIS A 697 10.42 -26.48 17.31
C HIS A 697 10.47 -25.08 17.94
N TYR A 698 9.62 -24.84 18.92
CA TYR A 698 9.48 -23.54 19.59
C TYR A 698 9.61 -23.73 21.10
N ILE A 699 8.61 -24.34 21.74
CA ILE A 699 8.61 -24.67 23.18
C ILE A 699 9.17 -26.07 23.47
N ASP A 700 9.56 -26.80 22.44
CA ASP A 700 9.95 -28.20 22.45
C ASP A 700 11.27 -28.42 21.66
N GLY A 701 11.55 -29.67 21.28
CA GLY A 701 12.71 -30.03 20.45
C GLY A 701 14.02 -30.13 21.23
N ALA A 702 15.13 -29.88 20.51
CA ALA A 702 16.49 -29.95 21.07
C ALA A 702 17.02 -28.59 21.55
N GLY A 703 16.35 -27.48 21.21
CA GLY A 703 16.72 -26.13 21.61
C GLY A 703 16.25 -25.74 23.01
N THR A 704 16.55 -24.51 23.43
CA THR A 704 15.93 -23.93 24.63
C THR A 704 14.51 -23.47 24.29
N PRO A 705 13.47 -23.83 25.06
CA PRO A 705 12.10 -23.39 24.80
C PRO A 705 11.98 -21.87 24.61
N GLN A 706 11.17 -21.46 23.64
CA GLN A 706 10.86 -20.09 23.28
C GLN A 706 9.34 -19.95 23.19
N TYR A 707 8.76 -19.19 24.10
CA TYR A 707 7.33 -18.92 24.20
C TYR A 707 6.93 -17.65 23.45
N GLY A 708 7.86 -16.71 23.25
CA GLY A 708 7.66 -15.48 22.47
C GLY A 708 7.57 -15.68 20.94
N GLY A 709 7.72 -16.91 20.43
CA GLY A 709 7.55 -17.25 19.02
C GLY A 709 8.85 -17.43 18.22
N ASN A 710 10.03 -17.23 18.81
CA ASN A 710 11.30 -17.63 18.19
C ASN A 710 11.35 -19.15 17.98
N ILE A 711 11.93 -19.61 16.88
CA ILE A 711 12.26 -21.03 16.69
C ILE A 711 13.42 -21.43 17.63
N SER A 712 13.24 -22.44 18.48
CA SER A 712 14.26 -22.96 19.40
C SER A 712 15.27 -23.87 18.70
N SER A 713 14.79 -24.67 17.74
CA SER A 713 15.61 -25.55 16.93
C SER A 713 14.88 -25.91 15.64
N MET A 714 15.64 -26.16 14.59
CA MET A 714 15.12 -26.70 13.33
C MET A 714 15.92 -27.91 12.88
N SER A 715 15.27 -28.85 12.23
CA SER A 715 15.94 -29.92 11.49
C SER A 715 15.42 -30.02 10.07
N TRP A 716 16.23 -30.51 9.12
CA TRP A 716 15.83 -30.71 7.73
C TRP A 716 16.59 -31.84 7.03
N ARG A 717 16.09 -32.21 5.85
CA ARG A 717 16.76 -33.01 4.80
C ARG A 717 16.48 -32.38 3.45
N ALA A 718 17.42 -32.41 2.52
CA ALA A 718 17.20 -31.95 1.15
C ALA A 718 17.81 -32.89 0.09
N GLY A 719 17.26 -32.87 -1.12
CA GLY A 719 17.79 -33.63 -2.27
C GLY A 719 17.70 -35.15 -2.16
N GLY A 720 16.87 -35.68 -1.27
CA GLY A 720 16.80 -37.13 -0.98
C GLY A 720 17.94 -37.65 -0.07
N GLU A 721 18.69 -36.77 0.60
CA GLU A 721 19.71 -37.18 1.56
C GLU A 721 19.12 -37.91 2.79
N SER A 722 19.83 -38.90 3.33
CA SER A 722 19.42 -39.61 4.54
C SER A 722 19.78 -38.88 5.84
N VAL A 723 20.80 -38.01 5.80
CA VAL A 723 21.31 -37.23 6.92
C VAL A 723 20.28 -36.17 7.33
N ILE A 724 19.73 -36.29 8.53
CA ILE A 724 19.01 -35.19 9.16
C ILE A 724 20.05 -34.18 9.61
N ARG A 725 19.95 -32.95 9.12
CA ARG A 725 20.74 -31.79 9.53
C ARG A 725 19.88 -30.90 10.41
N GLY A 726 20.48 -29.98 11.16
CA GLY A 726 19.70 -29.02 11.93
C GLY A 726 20.55 -28.00 12.67
N TYR A 727 19.85 -27.08 13.32
CA TYR A 727 20.40 -26.07 14.21
C TYR A 727 19.64 -26.05 15.53
N GLN A 728 20.38 -25.91 16.64
CA GLN A 728 19.86 -25.41 17.90
C GLN A 728 20.12 -23.91 17.97
N PHE A 729 19.10 -23.10 18.26
CA PHE A 729 19.22 -21.65 18.29
C PHE A 729 19.31 -21.10 19.71
N GLY A 730 20.10 -20.05 19.88
CA GLY A 730 20.19 -19.24 21.09
C GLY A 730 20.04 -17.76 20.75
N TYR A 731 19.30 -17.04 21.57
CA TYR A 731 19.01 -15.61 21.41
C TYR A 731 19.45 -14.82 22.65
N ASP A 732 19.67 -13.52 22.50
CA ASP A 732 19.83 -12.62 23.64
C ASP A 732 18.48 -12.09 24.17
N ALA A 733 18.53 -11.23 25.19
CA ALA A 733 17.34 -10.65 25.80
C ALA A 733 16.73 -9.49 24.98
N LEU A 734 17.23 -9.24 23.75
CA LEU A 734 16.59 -8.41 22.73
C LEU A 734 16.08 -9.25 21.53
N SER A 735 16.00 -10.58 21.67
CA SER A 735 15.61 -11.54 20.62
C SER A 735 16.52 -11.55 19.39
N ARG A 736 17.78 -11.11 19.51
CA ARG A 736 18.78 -11.18 18.43
C ARG A 736 19.49 -12.54 18.46
N LEU A 737 19.84 -13.08 17.30
CA LEU A 737 20.49 -14.39 17.18
C LEU A 737 21.91 -14.35 17.78
N LYS A 738 22.18 -15.20 18.77
CA LYS A 738 23.51 -15.36 19.37
C LYS A 738 24.23 -16.59 18.84
N GLU A 739 23.49 -17.67 18.66
CA GLU A 739 24.05 -18.99 18.37
C GLU A 739 23.11 -19.74 17.42
N ALA A 740 23.68 -20.37 16.39
CA ALA A 740 23.04 -21.42 15.61
C ALA A 740 24.00 -22.61 15.58
N THR A 741 23.93 -23.46 16.61
CA THR A 741 24.78 -24.65 16.74
C THR A 741 24.32 -25.71 15.76
N TYR A 742 25.13 -26.03 14.75
CA TYR A 742 24.82 -27.08 13.77
C TYR A 742 24.93 -28.46 14.40
N GLY A 743 24.05 -29.37 14.02
CA GLY A 743 24.15 -30.79 14.33
C GLY A 743 23.38 -31.71 13.38
N GLU A 744 23.56 -33.02 13.56
CA GLU A 744 22.96 -34.07 12.74
C GLU A 744 22.23 -35.12 13.60
N GLY A 745 21.22 -35.75 13.00
CA GLY A 745 20.32 -36.72 13.65
C GLY A 745 19.22 -36.09 14.51
N ASN A 746 18.29 -36.90 15.02
CA ASN A 746 17.08 -36.41 15.72
C ASN A 746 17.37 -35.53 16.95
N THR A 747 18.52 -35.69 17.60
CA THR A 747 18.93 -34.93 18.78
C THR A 747 19.84 -33.74 18.46
N LEU A 748 20.26 -33.57 17.20
CA LEU A 748 21.24 -32.57 16.75
C LEU A 748 22.60 -32.62 17.50
N THR A 749 22.95 -33.77 18.09
CA THR A 749 24.23 -33.95 18.80
C THR A 749 25.32 -34.63 17.98
N THR A 750 24.98 -35.26 16.84
CA THR A 750 25.96 -35.92 15.98
C THR A 750 26.63 -34.90 15.07
N ASN A 751 27.93 -35.03 14.80
CA ASN A 751 28.66 -34.12 13.90
C ASN A 751 28.43 -32.63 14.21
N ALA A 752 28.31 -32.31 15.50
CA ALA A 752 28.07 -30.95 15.96
C ALA A 752 29.22 -30.00 15.57
N ASN A 753 28.91 -28.72 15.38
CA ASN A 753 29.87 -27.67 15.02
C ASN A 753 30.55 -27.79 13.65
N ARG A 754 29.96 -28.52 12.69
CA ARG A 754 30.42 -28.49 11.29
C ARG A 754 30.10 -27.20 10.54
N PHE A 755 28.91 -26.65 10.78
CA PHE A 755 28.39 -25.46 10.10
C PHE A 755 27.79 -24.45 11.10
N THR A 756 28.30 -24.41 12.34
CA THR A 756 27.81 -23.48 13.38
C THR A 756 28.11 -22.03 13.00
N GLU A 757 27.13 -21.16 13.21
CA GLU A 757 27.27 -19.70 13.12
C GLU A 757 27.01 -19.08 14.51
N GLN A 758 27.94 -18.26 15.01
CA GLN A 758 27.88 -17.63 16.33
C GLN A 758 28.17 -16.14 16.23
N VAL A 759 27.24 -15.29 16.69
CA VAL A 759 27.49 -13.86 16.89
C VAL A 759 28.05 -13.66 18.28
N THR A 760 29.34 -13.34 18.38
CA THR A 760 30.05 -13.27 19.67
C THR A 760 29.55 -12.10 20.52
N SER A 761 29.29 -10.94 19.93
CA SER A 761 28.68 -9.78 20.57
C SER A 761 28.01 -8.84 19.56
N TYR A 762 27.08 -8.04 20.09
CA TYR A 762 26.48 -6.88 19.42
C TYR A 762 26.89 -5.61 20.16
N ASP A 763 26.88 -4.46 19.48
CA ASP A 763 26.84 -3.16 20.14
C ASP A 763 25.40 -2.80 20.58
N LYS A 764 25.23 -1.58 21.12
CA LYS A 764 23.93 -1.08 21.59
C LYS A 764 22.94 -0.74 20.47
N MET A 765 23.42 -0.54 19.24
CA MET A 765 22.57 -0.42 18.03
C MET A 765 22.27 -1.77 17.39
N GLY A 766 22.87 -2.86 17.88
CA GLY A 766 22.77 -4.16 17.23
C GLY A 766 23.67 -4.31 15.99
N ASN A 767 24.75 -3.53 15.85
CA ASN A 767 25.80 -3.90 14.89
C ASN A 767 26.52 -5.16 15.40
N ILE A 768 26.76 -6.14 14.52
CA ILE A 768 27.51 -7.37 14.83
C ILE A 768 28.98 -6.99 15.06
N LEU A 769 29.49 -7.15 16.28
CA LEU A 769 30.89 -6.82 16.60
C LEU A 769 31.85 -7.99 16.32
N GLY A 770 31.34 -9.21 16.26
CA GLY A 770 32.12 -10.37 15.85
C GLY A 770 31.25 -11.57 15.48
N LEU A 771 31.71 -12.30 14.47
CA LEU A 771 31.00 -13.42 13.87
C LEU A 771 31.97 -14.59 13.71
N LYS A 772 31.57 -15.77 14.17
CA LYS A 772 32.30 -17.02 13.93
C LYS A 772 31.48 -17.93 13.04
N ARG A 773 32.12 -18.50 12.01
CA ARG A 773 31.55 -19.57 11.19
C ARG A 773 32.48 -20.77 11.19
N TYR A 774 31.91 -21.93 11.47
CA TYR A 774 32.55 -23.22 11.26
C TYR A 774 32.14 -23.75 9.89
N GLY A 775 33.05 -24.44 9.21
CA GLY A 775 32.80 -24.99 7.88
C GLY A 775 33.75 -26.11 7.53
N GLN A 776 33.54 -26.70 6.35
CA GLN A 776 34.43 -27.71 5.81
C GLN A 776 35.78 -27.09 5.46
N SER A 777 36.88 -27.61 6.00
CA SER A 777 38.25 -27.10 5.80
C SER A 777 39.18 -28.07 5.09
N SER A 778 38.77 -29.33 4.93
CA SER A 778 39.41 -30.31 4.05
C SER A 778 38.36 -31.23 3.39
N ALA A 779 38.79 -32.21 2.60
CA ALA A 779 37.88 -33.22 2.04
C ALA A 779 37.05 -33.97 3.12
N THR A 780 37.53 -34.05 4.37
CA THR A 780 36.86 -34.75 5.47
C THR A 780 36.69 -33.91 6.74
N ASP A 781 37.48 -32.86 6.90
CA ASP A 781 37.62 -32.13 8.17
C ASP A 781 36.83 -30.83 8.18
N TYR A 782 36.47 -30.41 9.39
CA TYR A 782 35.67 -29.22 9.66
C TYR A 782 36.34 -28.43 10.79
N SER A 783 36.45 -27.13 10.62
CA SER A 783 37.06 -26.24 11.61
C SER A 783 36.45 -24.84 11.55
N LEU A 784 36.94 -23.93 12.40
CA LEU A 784 36.60 -22.51 12.38
C LEU A 784 37.24 -21.88 11.12
N ILE A 785 36.40 -21.49 10.17
CA ILE A 785 36.80 -20.88 8.89
C ILE A 785 36.67 -19.35 8.90
N ASP A 786 35.88 -18.80 9.81
CA ASP A 786 35.80 -17.36 10.06
C ASP A 786 35.81 -17.08 11.57
N ASN A 787 36.56 -16.07 11.98
CA ASN A 787 36.60 -15.52 13.34
C ASN A 787 36.71 -13.99 13.26
N LEU A 788 35.63 -13.39 12.74
CA LEU A 788 35.58 -11.99 12.36
C LEU A 788 35.50 -11.07 13.58
N SER A 789 36.22 -9.95 13.50
CA SER A 789 36.08 -8.80 14.38
C SER A 789 35.73 -7.60 13.51
N LEU A 790 34.53 -7.03 13.70
CA LEU A 790 34.00 -5.95 12.88
C LEU A 790 34.12 -4.63 13.65
N THR A 791 34.77 -3.64 13.06
CA THR A 791 34.93 -2.30 13.65
C THR A 791 34.07 -1.30 12.90
N TYR A 792 33.39 -0.41 13.61
CA TYR A 792 32.48 0.60 13.03
C TYR A 792 32.95 2.03 13.31
N ASP A 793 32.51 2.97 12.47
CA ASP A 793 32.42 4.38 12.83
C ASP A 793 30.95 4.84 12.76
N GLY A 794 30.34 5.11 13.91
CA GLY A 794 28.88 5.18 13.97
C GLY A 794 28.25 3.81 13.71
N ASN A 795 27.28 3.77 12.80
CA ASN A 795 26.71 2.51 12.27
C ASN A 795 27.36 2.05 10.94
N GLN A 796 28.33 2.81 10.43
CA GLN A 796 29.05 2.51 9.19
C GLN A 796 30.22 1.55 9.51
N LEU A 797 30.38 0.49 8.72
CA LEU A 797 31.47 -0.46 8.92
C LEU A 797 32.79 0.20 8.51
N LYS A 798 33.90 -0.12 9.17
CA LYS A 798 35.20 0.52 8.93
C LYS A 798 36.26 -0.48 8.48
N ASN A 799 36.34 -1.62 9.16
CA ASN A 799 37.20 -2.75 8.80
C ASN A 799 36.66 -4.05 9.40
N VAL A 800 37.10 -5.18 8.84
CA VAL A 800 36.79 -6.53 9.31
C VAL A 800 38.06 -7.37 9.27
N THR A 801 38.60 -7.72 10.44
CA THR A 801 39.75 -8.63 10.51
C THR A 801 39.27 -10.06 10.74
N ASP A 802 39.83 -11.03 10.01
CA ASP A 802 39.65 -12.45 10.31
C ASP A 802 40.83 -13.03 11.10
N LYS A 803 40.50 -13.84 12.11
CA LYS A 803 41.45 -14.56 12.97
C LYS A 803 41.34 -16.08 12.82
N ALA A 804 40.60 -16.58 11.85
CA ALA A 804 40.61 -17.99 11.49
C ALA A 804 41.97 -18.39 10.94
N THR A 805 42.41 -19.61 11.28
CA THR A 805 43.67 -20.21 10.79
C THR A 805 43.43 -21.30 9.75
N SER A 806 42.18 -21.62 9.48
CA SER A 806 41.72 -22.53 8.43
C SER A 806 40.90 -21.72 7.44
N SER A 807 40.91 -22.13 6.17
CA SER A 807 40.01 -21.59 5.14
C SER A 807 38.99 -22.63 4.71
N ALA A 808 37.89 -22.17 4.10
CA ALA A 808 36.88 -23.02 3.52
C ALA A 808 37.44 -23.85 2.35
N PHE A 809 37.17 -25.15 2.40
CA PHE A 809 37.60 -26.11 1.38
C PHE A 809 36.99 -25.78 0.01
N ASN A 810 37.78 -25.94 -1.06
CA ASN A 810 37.36 -25.70 -2.45
C ASN A 810 36.72 -24.32 -2.73
N ASN A 811 37.18 -23.26 -2.05
CA ASN A 811 36.57 -21.92 -2.12
C ASN A 811 35.08 -21.93 -1.70
N GLY A 812 34.77 -22.67 -0.64
CA GLY A 812 33.49 -22.60 0.05
C GLY A 812 33.22 -21.22 0.64
N PHE A 813 32.04 -21.06 1.24
CA PHE A 813 31.62 -19.77 1.81
C PHE A 813 32.42 -19.42 3.07
N GLU A 814 33.25 -18.39 2.95
CA GLU A 814 34.03 -17.74 4.00
C GLU A 814 34.15 -16.24 3.69
N PHE A 815 34.51 -15.43 4.68
CA PHE A 815 35.01 -14.07 4.46
C PHE A 815 36.43 -14.13 3.90
N LYS A 816 36.78 -13.12 3.09
CA LYS A 816 38.13 -12.98 2.53
C LYS A 816 38.72 -11.69 3.07
N ASP A 817 39.54 -11.81 4.12
CA ASP A 817 40.40 -10.73 4.63
C ASP A 817 41.48 -10.45 3.56
N GLY A 818 41.09 -9.60 2.60
CA GLY A 818 41.86 -9.25 1.41
C GLY A 818 42.57 -7.91 1.54
N ALA A 819 42.15 -7.08 2.48
CA ALA A 819 42.70 -5.76 2.74
C ALA A 819 42.93 -5.58 4.25
N ASN A 820 44.19 -5.35 4.64
CA ASN A 820 44.59 -5.17 6.03
C ASN A 820 45.03 -3.71 6.24
N VAL A 821 44.05 -2.81 6.32
CA VAL A 821 44.25 -1.35 6.41
C VAL A 821 43.25 -0.73 7.39
N THR A 822 43.53 0.48 7.89
CA THR A 822 42.71 1.08 8.96
C THR A 822 41.26 1.37 8.54
N ILE A 823 41.01 1.57 7.25
CA ILE A 823 39.71 1.83 6.64
C ILE A 823 39.63 0.98 5.36
N GLU A 824 38.77 -0.03 5.36
CA GLU A 824 38.50 -0.95 4.24
C GLU A 824 37.15 -0.66 3.58
N TYR A 825 36.26 0.00 4.33
CA TYR A 825 34.91 0.37 3.93
C TYR A 825 34.77 1.90 4.00
N GLU A 826 34.29 2.51 2.93
CA GLU A 826 34.01 3.95 2.85
C GLU A 826 32.54 4.19 2.48
N TYR A 827 32.01 5.37 2.78
CA TYR A 827 30.61 5.73 2.58
C TYR A 827 30.46 7.13 1.98
N ASP A 828 29.37 7.36 1.23
CA ASP A 828 29.00 8.67 0.69
C ASP A 828 28.22 9.54 1.70
N LYS A 829 27.78 10.73 1.27
CA LYS A 829 27.04 11.66 2.14
C LYS A 829 25.63 11.22 2.48
N ASN A 830 25.08 10.23 1.77
CA ASN A 830 23.77 9.65 2.06
C ASN A 830 23.90 8.34 2.86
N GLY A 831 25.12 7.93 3.22
CA GLY A 831 25.38 6.72 3.97
C GLY A 831 25.33 5.45 3.13
N ASN A 832 25.50 5.53 1.81
CA ASN A 832 25.67 4.36 0.95
C ASN A 832 27.16 3.96 0.88
N LEU A 833 27.45 2.66 0.88
CA LEU A 833 28.82 2.13 0.81
C LEU A 833 29.48 2.45 -0.54
N THR A 834 30.63 3.13 -0.54
CA THR A 834 31.39 3.48 -1.76
C THR A 834 32.60 2.60 -2.02
N LYS A 835 33.09 1.84 -1.03
CA LYS A 835 34.23 0.89 -1.19
C LYS A 835 34.08 -0.33 -0.30
N ASP A 836 34.62 -1.45 -0.76
CA ASP A 836 34.87 -2.66 0.04
C ASP A 836 36.20 -3.26 -0.44
N LEU A 837 37.29 -2.93 0.23
CA LEU A 837 38.62 -3.36 -0.20
C LEU A 837 38.85 -4.87 -0.02
N ASN A 838 38.09 -5.54 0.85
CA ASN A 838 38.17 -7.00 1.04
C ASN A 838 37.61 -7.75 -0.16
N LYS A 839 36.54 -7.25 -0.77
CA LYS A 839 36.04 -7.69 -2.09
C LYS A 839 36.74 -7.03 -3.28
N LYS A 840 37.81 -6.27 -3.03
CA LYS A 840 38.56 -5.48 -4.04
C LYS A 840 37.72 -4.43 -4.77
N ILE A 841 36.60 -3.99 -4.20
CA ILE A 841 35.74 -2.95 -4.74
C ILE A 841 36.35 -1.59 -4.41
N THR A 842 36.80 -0.91 -5.46
CA THR A 842 37.55 0.35 -5.38
C THR A 842 36.68 1.60 -5.52
N ASP A 843 35.48 1.46 -6.10
CA ASP A 843 34.48 2.51 -6.26
C ASP A 843 33.08 1.90 -6.44
N ILE A 844 32.06 2.50 -5.81
CA ILE A 844 30.64 2.21 -6.02
C ILE A 844 29.93 3.55 -6.23
N GLN A 845 29.29 3.67 -7.38
CA GLN A 845 28.59 4.86 -7.82
C GLN A 845 27.09 4.67 -7.62
N TYR A 846 26.40 5.74 -7.23
CA TYR A 846 24.97 5.75 -6.94
C TYR A 846 24.23 6.76 -7.81
N ASN A 847 23.02 6.39 -8.23
CA ASN A 847 22.09 7.30 -8.90
C ASN A 847 21.26 8.13 -7.89
N TYR A 848 20.38 8.99 -8.39
CA TYR A 848 19.55 9.89 -7.57
C TYR A 848 18.49 9.19 -6.70
N LEU A 849 18.25 7.89 -6.91
CA LEU A 849 17.42 7.05 -6.02
C LEU A 849 18.25 6.43 -4.88
N ASN A 850 19.54 6.75 -4.81
CA ASN A 850 20.52 6.09 -3.95
C ASN A 850 20.60 4.57 -4.19
N LEU A 851 20.45 4.13 -5.44
CA LEU A 851 20.68 2.74 -5.85
C LEU A 851 22.06 2.62 -6.55
N PRO A 852 22.81 1.51 -6.37
CA PRO A 852 24.13 1.37 -6.99
C PRO A 852 23.99 1.29 -8.51
N SER A 853 24.54 2.27 -9.24
CA SER A 853 24.54 2.31 -10.70
C SER A 853 25.78 1.63 -11.29
N ARG A 854 26.92 1.64 -10.56
CA ARG A 854 28.16 1.00 -11.00
C ARG A 854 29.02 0.54 -9.83
N ILE A 855 29.63 -0.64 -9.94
CA ILE A 855 30.63 -1.22 -9.02
C ILE A 855 31.92 -1.44 -9.82
N GLN A 856 33.06 -0.94 -9.33
CA GLN A 856 34.38 -1.10 -9.94
C GLN A 856 35.30 -1.92 -9.05
N PHE A 857 35.81 -3.03 -9.58
CA PHE A 857 36.83 -3.86 -8.93
C PHE A 857 38.24 -3.42 -9.34
N GLU A 858 39.22 -3.76 -8.51
CA GLU A 858 40.65 -3.78 -8.86
C GLU A 858 40.86 -4.57 -10.17
N GLY A 859 41.80 -4.14 -11.01
CA GLY A 859 42.13 -4.82 -12.28
C GLY A 859 41.20 -4.51 -13.45
N GLY A 860 40.16 -3.67 -13.27
CA GLY A 860 39.31 -3.15 -14.34
C GLY A 860 37.94 -3.82 -14.46
N ASN A 861 37.76 -4.98 -13.84
CA ASN A 861 36.47 -5.68 -13.77
C ASN A 861 35.38 -4.77 -13.16
N SER A 862 34.16 -4.79 -13.72
CA SER A 862 33.07 -3.92 -13.25
C SER A 862 31.69 -4.50 -13.48
N ILE A 863 30.72 -3.99 -12.71
CA ILE A 863 29.29 -4.33 -12.83
C ILE A 863 28.52 -3.02 -12.92
N SER A 864 27.61 -2.89 -13.86
CA SER A 864 26.76 -1.70 -14.04
C SER A 864 25.29 -2.10 -14.03
N TYR A 865 24.44 -1.24 -13.50
CA TYR A 865 23.02 -1.49 -13.34
C TYR A 865 22.21 -0.35 -13.97
N VAL A 866 21.03 -0.67 -14.49
CA VAL A 866 20.04 0.32 -14.95
C VAL A 866 18.72 0.06 -14.23
N TYR A 867 18.15 1.10 -13.63
CA TYR A 867 16.85 1.04 -12.96
C TYR A 867 15.83 1.95 -13.64
N GLY A 868 14.54 1.65 -13.46
CA GLY A 868 13.47 2.63 -13.66
C GLY A 868 13.45 3.67 -12.54
N ALA A 869 12.82 4.81 -12.78
CA ALA A 869 12.65 5.86 -11.76
C ALA A 869 11.85 5.43 -10.50
N ASP A 870 11.17 4.28 -10.54
CA ASP A 870 10.52 3.62 -9.41
C ASP A 870 11.49 2.76 -8.56
N GLY A 871 12.73 2.58 -9.01
CA GLY A 871 13.74 1.72 -8.41
C GLY A 871 13.74 0.28 -8.92
N THR A 872 12.90 -0.08 -9.90
CA THR A 872 12.90 -1.43 -10.49
C THR A 872 14.18 -1.68 -11.28
N LYS A 873 14.95 -2.74 -10.97
CA LYS A 873 16.13 -3.14 -11.75
C LYS A 873 15.73 -3.70 -13.12
N LEU A 874 16.28 -3.13 -14.19
CA LEU A 874 15.97 -3.44 -15.60
C LEU A 874 17.12 -4.12 -16.34
N ARG A 875 18.37 -3.80 -15.98
CA ARG A 875 19.58 -4.41 -16.55
C ARG A 875 20.68 -4.57 -15.51
N THR A 876 21.44 -5.66 -15.64
CA THR A 876 22.79 -5.80 -15.09
C THR A 876 23.77 -6.05 -16.24
N THR A 877 24.91 -5.36 -16.28
CA THR A 877 26.01 -5.62 -17.21
C THR A 877 27.30 -5.89 -16.44
N HIS A 878 27.84 -7.10 -16.60
CA HIS A 878 29.11 -7.54 -16.05
C HIS A 878 30.21 -7.41 -17.10
N ILE A 879 31.32 -6.78 -16.75
CA ILE A 879 32.58 -6.80 -17.53
C ILE A 879 33.62 -7.48 -16.63
N ILE A 880 33.89 -8.75 -16.89
CA ILE A 880 34.80 -9.59 -16.10
C ILE A 880 35.83 -10.22 -17.04
N ASP A 881 37.11 -9.97 -16.79
CA ASP A 881 38.25 -10.49 -17.55
C ASP A 881 38.10 -10.21 -19.06
N GLU A 882 37.77 -8.96 -19.39
CA GLU A 882 37.43 -8.43 -20.72
C GLU A 882 36.14 -9.01 -21.37
N VAL A 883 35.48 -9.99 -20.74
CA VAL A 883 34.20 -10.55 -21.21
C VAL A 883 33.02 -9.72 -20.72
N THR A 884 32.24 -9.19 -21.65
CA THR A 884 30.97 -8.50 -21.35
C THR A 884 29.80 -9.49 -21.37
N THR A 885 29.03 -9.54 -20.29
CA THR A 885 27.72 -10.23 -20.21
C THR A 885 26.66 -9.23 -19.81
N THR A 886 25.53 -9.20 -20.52
CA THR A 886 24.38 -8.36 -20.17
C THR A 886 23.16 -9.22 -19.88
N THR A 887 22.48 -8.91 -18.78
CA THR A 887 21.24 -9.53 -18.36
C THR A 887 20.15 -8.46 -18.31
N ASP A 888 19.11 -8.62 -19.10
CA ASP A 888 17.96 -7.71 -19.18
C ASP A 888 16.71 -8.35 -18.59
N TYR A 889 15.94 -7.55 -17.86
CA TYR A 889 14.83 -7.99 -17.03
C TYR A 889 13.52 -7.35 -17.51
N CYS A 890 12.85 -8.00 -18.47
CA CYS A 890 11.67 -7.47 -19.16
C CYS A 890 10.42 -8.26 -18.79
N GLY A 891 9.47 -7.65 -18.08
CA GLY A 891 8.35 -8.40 -17.54
C GLY A 891 8.88 -9.57 -16.70
N SER A 892 8.29 -10.75 -16.83
CA SER A 892 8.74 -11.98 -16.17
C SER A 892 9.71 -12.79 -17.06
N VAL A 893 10.51 -12.11 -17.89
CA VAL A 893 11.40 -12.74 -18.87
C VAL A 893 12.79 -12.15 -18.74
N ILE A 894 13.77 -13.03 -18.55
CA ILE A 894 15.19 -12.69 -18.50
C ILE A 894 15.81 -12.97 -19.86
N TYR A 895 16.52 -11.96 -20.37
CA TYR A 895 17.31 -12.06 -21.58
C TYR A 895 18.80 -12.01 -21.20
N GLU A 896 19.59 -12.96 -21.69
CA GLU A 896 21.06 -12.91 -21.59
C GLU A 896 21.62 -12.56 -22.97
N ASN A 897 22.39 -11.48 -23.07
CA ASN A 897 22.97 -10.97 -24.31
C ASN A 897 21.93 -10.84 -25.45
N GLY A 898 20.74 -10.34 -25.11
CA GLY A 898 19.61 -10.15 -26.03
C GLY A 898 18.79 -11.42 -26.35
N ILE A 899 19.15 -12.59 -25.81
CA ILE A 899 18.43 -13.86 -26.04
C ILE A 899 17.56 -14.16 -24.83
N ALA A 900 16.24 -14.34 -25.02
CA ALA A 900 15.34 -14.78 -23.96
C ALA A 900 15.72 -16.18 -23.45
N LYS A 901 16.08 -16.28 -22.17
CA LYS A 901 16.58 -17.51 -21.53
C LYS A 901 15.61 -18.12 -20.55
N THR A 902 15.04 -17.29 -19.69
CA THR A 902 14.30 -17.76 -18.52
C THR A 902 12.99 -16.99 -18.42
N LEU A 903 11.88 -17.70 -18.41
CA LEU A 903 10.58 -17.14 -18.04
C LEU A 903 10.28 -17.52 -16.59
N LEU A 904 9.79 -16.58 -15.81
CA LEU A 904 9.74 -16.66 -14.36
C LEU A 904 8.28 -16.90 -13.95
N THR A 905 8.03 -17.90 -13.11
CA THR A 905 6.67 -18.35 -12.75
C THR A 905 6.45 -18.31 -11.24
N GLU A 906 5.19 -18.42 -10.82
CA GLU A 906 4.80 -18.45 -9.40
C GLU A 906 5.15 -19.73 -8.61
N ALA A 907 5.77 -20.71 -9.26
CA ALA A 907 6.27 -21.93 -8.60
C ALA A 907 7.76 -22.20 -8.89
N GLY A 908 8.42 -21.33 -9.67
CA GLY A 908 9.77 -21.56 -10.18
C GLY A 908 10.08 -20.80 -11.45
N PHE A 909 10.49 -21.52 -12.50
CA PHE A 909 10.80 -20.93 -13.80
C PHE A 909 10.63 -21.91 -14.96
N VAL A 910 10.66 -21.39 -16.18
CA VAL A 910 10.70 -22.13 -17.42
C VAL A 910 11.98 -21.76 -18.17
N SER A 911 12.73 -22.77 -18.61
CA SER A 911 13.88 -22.57 -19.48
C SER A 911 13.39 -22.43 -20.93
N LEU A 912 13.58 -21.26 -21.55
CA LEU A 912 12.98 -20.92 -22.86
C LEU A 912 13.72 -21.52 -24.07
N ASN A 913 14.89 -22.11 -23.86
CA ASN A 913 15.65 -22.82 -24.89
C ASN A 913 15.10 -24.22 -25.20
N ASP A 914 14.52 -24.91 -24.21
CA ASP A 914 13.93 -26.25 -24.35
C ASP A 914 12.46 -26.35 -23.86
N ASN A 915 11.91 -25.26 -23.32
CA ASN A 915 10.56 -25.12 -22.77
C ASN A 915 10.25 -26.01 -21.55
N LYS A 916 11.26 -26.42 -20.77
CA LYS A 916 11.05 -27.20 -19.54
C LYS A 916 10.71 -26.33 -18.33
N TYR A 917 9.88 -26.87 -17.45
CA TYR A 917 9.54 -26.27 -16.17
C TYR A 917 10.49 -26.76 -15.06
N HIS A 918 10.79 -25.87 -14.13
CA HIS A 918 11.63 -26.09 -12.96
C HIS A 918 10.94 -25.47 -11.75
N TYR A 919 10.95 -26.16 -10.61
CA TYR A 919 10.14 -25.86 -9.44
C TYR A 919 10.99 -25.68 -8.18
N TYR A 920 10.60 -24.73 -7.33
CA TYR A 920 11.27 -24.48 -6.06
C TYR A 920 10.60 -25.23 -4.91
N LEU A 921 11.39 -25.98 -4.14
CA LEU A 921 11.01 -26.46 -2.81
C LEU A 921 11.74 -25.61 -1.77
N GLN A 922 10.96 -24.90 -0.96
CA GLN A 922 11.44 -23.89 -0.04
C GLN A 922 11.29 -24.34 1.42
N ASP A 923 12.16 -23.80 2.29
CA ASP A 923 11.94 -23.85 3.73
C ASP A 923 10.95 -22.76 4.19
N HIS A 924 10.70 -22.69 5.49
CA HIS A 924 9.79 -21.71 6.10
C HIS A 924 10.09 -20.22 5.79
N GLN A 925 11.30 -19.88 5.32
CA GLN A 925 11.70 -18.50 5.04
C GLN A 925 11.72 -18.14 3.54
N GLY A 926 11.50 -19.13 2.66
CA GLY A 926 11.54 -18.93 1.21
C GLY A 926 12.92 -19.15 0.62
N ASN A 927 13.84 -19.73 1.39
CA ASN A 927 15.13 -20.12 0.86
C ASN A 927 14.91 -21.29 -0.09
N ASN A 928 15.39 -21.18 -1.33
CA ASN A 928 15.29 -22.26 -2.30
C ASN A 928 16.24 -23.40 -1.87
N ARG A 929 15.69 -24.41 -1.19
CA ARG A 929 16.43 -25.56 -0.63
C ARG A 929 16.66 -26.65 -1.68
N VAL A 930 15.69 -26.87 -2.56
CA VAL A 930 15.80 -27.77 -3.71
C VAL A 930 15.20 -27.10 -4.94
N VAL A 931 15.85 -27.25 -6.09
CA VAL A 931 15.26 -27.04 -7.42
C VAL A 931 15.00 -28.41 -8.02
N ALA A 932 13.76 -28.66 -8.46
CA ALA A 932 13.35 -29.90 -9.08
C ALA A 932 12.83 -29.67 -10.51
N SER A 933 13.18 -30.56 -11.43
CA SER A 933 12.65 -30.52 -12.80
C SER A 933 11.15 -30.87 -12.84
N GLN A 934 10.51 -30.61 -13.97
CA GLN A 934 9.17 -31.09 -14.30
C GLN A 934 9.03 -32.63 -14.26
N ASP A 935 10.13 -33.38 -14.25
CA ASP A 935 10.13 -34.85 -14.14
C ASP A 935 10.40 -35.31 -12.68
N GLY A 936 10.40 -34.37 -11.73
CA GLY A 936 10.65 -34.64 -10.32
C GLY A 936 12.09 -35.02 -10.03
N VAL A 937 13.04 -34.64 -10.88
CA VAL A 937 14.48 -34.89 -10.67
C VAL A 937 15.10 -33.72 -9.89
N VAL A 938 15.91 -34.01 -8.88
CA VAL A 938 16.68 -32.98 -8.15
C VAL A 938 17.76 -32.41 -9.06
N GLU A 939 17.72 -31.11 -9.32
CA GLU A 939 18.69 -30.40 -10.19
C GLU A 939 19.70 -29.59 -9.36
N GLU A 940 19.26 -29.05 -8.23
CA GLU A 940 20.05 -28.21 -7.32
C GLU A 940 19.57 -28.42 -5.89
N VAL A 941 20.50 -28.45 -4.93
CA VAL A 941 20.24 -28.47 -3.49
C VAL A 941 21.09 -27.37 -2.87
N ASN A 942 20.53 -26.54 -1.98
CA ASN A 942 21.27 -25.49 -1.28
C ASN A 942 21.08 -25.59 0.24
N HIS A 943 22.16 -25.39 0.99
CA HIS A 943 22.15 -25.28 2.43
C HIS A 943 22.75 -23.96 2.89
N TYR A 944 22.09 -23.31 3.85
CA TYR A 944 22.37 -21.94 4.28
C TYR A 944 22.76 -21.87 5.76
N TYR A 945 23.75 -21.04 6.09
CA TYR A 945 23.90 -20.45 7.42
C TYR A 945 22.69 -19.53 7.71
N PRO A 946 22.33 -19.27 8.98
CA PRO A 946 21.24 -18.38 9.37
C PRO A 946 21.20 -17.04 8.63
N PHE A 947 22.33 -16.33 8.49
CA PHE A 947 22.40 -15.06 7.75
C PHE A 947 22.45 -15.20 6.20
N GLY A 948 22.23 -16.41 5.65
CA GLY A 948 22.01 -16.64 4.23
C GLY A 948 23.22 -17.05 3.40
N GLY A 949 24.38 -17.27 4.04
CA GLY A 949 25.59 -17.78 3.40
C GLY A 949 25.45 -19.24 2.97
N ILE A 950 25.79 -19.57 1.72
CA ILE A 950 25.60 -20.93 1.16
C ILE A 950 26.78 -21.83 1.54
N PHE A 951 26.66 -22.62 2.60
CA PHE A 951 27.74 -23.48 3.08
C PHE A 951 27.93 -24.76 2.25
N ALA A 952 26.89 -25.21 1.54
CA ALA A 952 26.95 -26.35 0.64
C ALA A 952 25.90 -26.23 -0.48
N SER A 953 26.28 -26.63 -1.69
CA SER A 953 25.36 -26.78 -2.83
C SER A 953 25.82 -27.89 -3.76
N THR A 954 24.89 -28.55 -4.45
CA THR A 954 25.21 -29.60 -5.44
C THR A 954 25.49 -29.07 -6.84
N SER A 955 24.94 -27.91 -7.20
CA SER A 955 25.04 -27.31 -8.54
C SER A 955 24.71 -25.81 -8.49
N SER A 956 24.63 -25.14 -9.64
CA SER A 956 24.00 -23.83 -9.72
C SER A 956 23.29 -23.67 -11.06
N VAL A 957 22.00 -24.03 -11.11
CA VAL A 957 21.16 -23.94 -12.32
C VAL A 957 20.49 -22.58 -12.46
N GLN A 958 20.42 -21.80 -11.38
CA GLN A 958 19.69 -20.53 -11.31
C GLN A 958 20.21 -19.65 -10.14
N PRO A 959 20.11 -18.30 -10.21
CA PRO A 959 20.76 -17.41 -9.23
C PRO A 959 19.93 -17.05 -7.98
N TYR A 960 18.68 -17.52 -7.84
CA TYR A 960 17.79 -17.12 -6.75
C TYR A 960 17.88 -18.08 -5.56
N LYS A 961 18.36 -17.62 -4.41
CA LYS A 961 18.79 -18.51 -3.31
C LYS A 961 18.07 -18.21 -1.98
N TYR A 962 18.71 -17.50 -1.06
CA TYR A 962 18.17 -17.10 0.25
C TYR A 962 17.01 -16.10 0.08
N ASN A 963 15.90 -16.34 0.79
CA ASN A 963 14.59 -15.67 0.64
C ASN A 963 14.13 -15.47 -0.83
N GLY A 964 14.57 -16.37 -1.72
CA GLY A 964 14.36 -16.29 -3.16
C GLY A 964 14.99 -15.07 -3.84
N LYS A 965 15.92 -14.35 -3.19
CA LYS A 965 16.65 -13.20 -3.76
C LYS A 965 17.71 -13.64 -4.77
N GLU A 966 17.95 -12.83 -5.79
CA GLU A 966 19.04 -13.06 -6.75
C GLU A 966 20.39 -12.80 -6.07
N LEU A 967 21.27 -13.80 -6.13
CA LEU A 967 22.64 -13.74 -5.62
C LEU A 967 23.60 -13.48 -6.78
N ASP A 968 24.20 -12.29 -6.83
CA ASP A 968 25.25 -11.97 -7.79
C ASP A 968 26.63 -12.30 -7.21
N ARG A 969 27.31 -13.27 -7.84
CA ARG A 969 28.63 -13.77 -7.46
C ARG A 969 29.74 -13.33 -8.43
N LYS A 970 29.42 -12.56 -9.47
CA LYS A 970 30.38 -12.16 -10.51
C LYS A 970 31.43 -11.23 -9.91
N GLY A 971 32.69 -11.39 -10.34
CA GLY A 971 33.83 -10.63 -9.81
C GLY A 971 34.17 -10.87 -8.33
N GLY A 972 33.48 -11.77 -7.63
CA GLY A 972 33.59 -11.93 -6.16
C GLY A 972 32.66 -11.02 -5.35
N LEU A 973 31.59 -10.49 -5.96
CA LEU A 973 30.62 -9.63 -5.27
C LEU A 973 29.91 -10.36 -4.11
N ASP A 974 29.31 -11.53 -4.40
CA ASP A 974 28.56 -12.35 -3.44
C ASP A 974 27.48 -11.58 -2.66
N TRP A 975 26.71 -10.72 -3.36
CA TRP A 975 25.62 -9.93 -2.77
C TRP A 975 24.24 -10.40 -3.21
N TYR A 976 23.28 -10.31 -2.30
CA TYR A 976 21.86 -10.50 -2.58
C TYR A 976 21.19 -9.16 -2.89
N ASP A 977 20.44 -9.12 -3.98
CA ASP A 977 19.62 -7.97 -4.34
C ASP A 977 18.22 -8.09 -3.72
N TYR A 978 17.90 -7.17 -2.81
CA TYR A 978 16.60 -7.11 -2.12
C TYR A 978 15.62 -6.12 -2.78
N GLY A 979 16.04 -5.37 -3.80
CA GLY A 979 15.30 -4.26 -4.40
C GLY A 979 15.76 -2.91 -3.88
N ALA A 980 15.32 -2.48 -2.68
CA ALA A 980 15.68 -1.16 -2.16
C ALA A 980 17.14 -1.07 -1.65
N ARG A 981 17.79 -2.22 -1.39
CA ARG A 981 19.13 -2.36 -0.80
C ARG A 981 19.83 -3.62 -1.31
N MET A 982 21.17 -3.60 -1.32
CA MET A 982 22.02 -4.78 -1.48
C MET A 982 22.40 -5.34 -0.11
N TYR A 983 22.36 -6.65 0.05
CA TYR A 983 22.63 -7.39 1.29
C TYR A 983 23.85 -8.30 1.16
N ASP A 984 24.72 -8.28 2.18
CA ASP A 984 25.90 -9.14 2.26
C ASP A 984 25.71 -10.20 3.34
N ALA A 985 25.54 -11.45 2.91
CA ALA A 985 25.37 -12.59 3.80
C ALA A 985 26.67 -12.99 4.53
N THR A 986 27.84 -12.56 4.06
CA THR A 986 29.14 -12.83 4.71
C THR A 986 29.32 -11.96 5.95
N LEU A 987 28.67 -10.78 5.96
CA LEU A 987 28.69 -9.80 7.05
C LEU A 987 27.36 -9.70 7.84
N GLY A 988 26.27 -10.26 7.33
CA GLY A 988 24.95 -10.24 7.96
C GLY A 988 24.25 -8.88 7.93
N ARG A 989 24.53 -8.01 6.93
CA ARG A 989 24.05 -6.62 6.90
C ARG A 989 23.82 -6.04 5.50
N PHE A 990 23.06 -4.95 5.42
CA PHE A 990 22.88 -4.16 4.20
C PHE A 990 24.01 -3.13 3.98
N MET A 991 24.19 -2.72 2.73
CA MET A 991 25.23 -1.75 2.33
C MET A 991 24.81 -0.27 2.35
N LYS A 992 23.54 0.03 2.67
CA LYS A 992 23.03 1.40 2.81
C LYS A 992 21.96 1.51 3.89
N THR A 993 21.78 2.73 4.38
CA THR A 993 20.75 3.16 5.33
C THR A 993 19.34 2.75 4.90
N ASP A 994 18.57 2.21 5.84
CA ASP A 994 17.14 1.93 5.71
C ASP A 994 16.32 3.21 5.48
N ARG A 995 15.43 3.21 4.48
CA ARG A 995 14.52 4.34 4.21
C ARG A 995 13.49 4.55 5.33
N PHE A 996 13.25 3.52 6.15
CA PHE A 996 12.40 3.52 7.34
C PHE A 996 13.19 3.29 8.65
N SER A 997 14.49 3.60 8.67
CA SER A 997 15.32 3.56 9.89
C SER A 997 14.71 4.31 11.09
N GLU A 998 13.89 5.32 10.83
CA GLU A 998 13.14 6.11 11.82
C GLU A 998 12.04 5.32 12.56
N LYS A 999 11.60 4.17 12.03
CA LYS A 999 10.72 3.22 12.74
C LYS A 999 11.49 2.31 13.71
N TYR A 1000 12.79 2.19 13.46
CA TYR A 1000 13.69 1.26 14.14
C TYR A 1000 14.85 2.03 14.78
N VAL A 1001 14.57 3.19 15.38
CA VAL A 1001 15.57 4.12 15.93
C VAL A 1001 16.50 3.52 16.99
N SER A 1002 16.10 2.43 17.65
CA SER A 1002 16.94 1.65 18.57
C SER A 1002 17.94 0.72 17.86
N LEU A 1003 17.78 0.49 16.55
CA LEU A 1003 18.58 -0.43 15.73
C LEU A 1003 19.47 0.33 14.73
N SER A 1004 20.55 -0.33 14.32
CA SER A 1004 21.44 0.16 13.26
C SER A 1004 20.67 0.29 11.94
N PRO A 1005 20.78 1.42 11.20
CA PRO A 1005 20.14 1.57 9.89
C PRO A 1005 20.60 0.58 8.80
N TYR A 1006 21.59 -0.27 9.08
CA TYR A 1006 22.17 -1.26 8.17
C TYR A 1006 21.84 -2.71 8.56
N GLN A 1007 21.11 -2.94 9.66
CA GLN A 1007 20.78 -4.28 10.18
C GLN A 1007 19.91 -5.10 9.21
N TYR A 1008 20.00 -6.43 9.28
CA TYR A 1008 19.09 -7.35 8.59
C TYR A 1008 18.19 -8.11 9.59
N GLY A 1009 16.87 -8.13 9.34
CA GLY A 1009 15.92 -8.95 10.09
C GLY A 1009 15.85 -8.71 11.61
N ALA A 1010 16.14 -7.49 12.07
CA ALA A 1010 16.38 -7.13 13.47
C ALA A 1010 17.49 -7.97 14.14
N ASN A 1011 18.46 -8.46 13.36
CA ASN A 1011 19.43 -9.49 13.74
C ASN A 1011 18.82 -10.83 14.20
N ASN A 1012 17.58 -11.12 13.80
CA ASN A 1012 16.91 -12.39 13.98
C ASN A 1012 16.58 -13.01 12.60
N PRO A 1013 17.61 -13.41 11.83
CA PRO A 1013 17.49 -13.84 10.43
C PRO A 1013 16.85 -15.23 10.27
N VAL A 1014 16.34 -15.83 11.36
CA VAL A 1014 15.64 -17.12 11.38
C VAL A 1014 14.13 -16.89 11.36
N ASN A 1015 13.65 -15.93 12.16
CA ASN A 1015 12.22 -15.63 12.28
C ASN A 1015 11.79 -14.48 11.34
N ASN A 1016 12.70 -13.55 11.02
CA ASN A 1016 12.40 -12.36 10.22
C ASN A 1016 12.95 -12.44 8.79
N ILE A 1017 12.23 -11.81 7.85
CA ILE A 1017 12.63 -11.60 6.46
C ILE A 1017 12.40 -10.13 6.12
N ASP A 1018 13.39 -9.46 5.51
CA ASP A 1018 13.14 -8.16 4.88
C ASP A 1018 12.61 -8.37 3.46
N ILE A 1019 11.35 -8.00 3.20
CA ILE A 1019 10.64 -8.34 1.97
C ILE A 1019 11.14 -7.51 0.78
N ASN A 1020 11.41 -6.21 0.97
CA ASN A 1020 11.85 -5.29 -0.11
C ASN A 1020 13.07 -4.42 0.27
N GLY A 1021 13.46 -4.41 1.55
CA GLY A 1021 14.27 -3.36 2.15
C GLY A 1021 13.46 -2.27 2.86
N ASP A 1022 12.15 -2.45 3.11
CA ASP A 1022 11.19 -1.38 3.51
C ASP A 1022 9.81 -1.88 4.11
N SER A 1023 8.99 -1.05 4.84
CA SER A 1023 7.74 -1.51 5.57
C SER A 1023 6.70 -0.49 6.16
N ILE A 1024 5.42 -0.87 6.17
CA ILE A 1024 4.21 -0.47 6.99
C ILE A 1024 3.43 -1.77 7.33
N TRP A 1025 2.59 -1.86 8.39
CA TRP A 1025 1.95 -3.15 8.79
C TRP A 1025 0.50 -3.08 9.36
N TYR A 1026 -0.15 -4.24 9.49
CA TYR A 1026 -1.53 -4.46 9.99
C TYR A 1026 -1.63 -5.73 10.83
N THR A 1027 -2.66 -5.84 11.69
CA THR A 1027 -3.09 -7.10 12.33
C THR A 1027 -4.56 -7.43 12.02
N LEU A 1028 -5.05 -8.62 12.40
CA LEU A 1028 -6.46 -9.00 12.29
C LEU A 1028 -6.83 -10.03 13.34
N ASN A 1029 -7.66 -9.67 14.30
CA ASN A 1029 -8.10 -10.58 15.34
C ASN A 1029 -9.48 -11.12 14.94
N ASP A 1030 -9.58 -12.40 14.61
CA ASP A 1030 -10.81 -13.08 14.14
C ASP A 1030 -11.35 -12.49 12.81
N ASN A 1031 -12.38 -11.64 12.89
CA ASN A 1031 -12.87 -10.83 11.77
C ASN A 1031 -12.52 -9.34 11.93
N ILE A 1032 -11.80 -8.92 12.98
CA ILE A 1032 -11.46 -7.52 13.25
C ILE A 1032 -10.08 -7.17 12.69
N VAL A 1033 -10.00 -6.58 11.48
CA VAL A 1033 -8.72 -6.11 10.93
C VAL A 1033 -8.32 -4.88 11.69
N THR A 1034 -7.23 -4.91 12.44
CA THR A 1034 -6.75 -3.73 13.16
C THR A 1034 -5.64 -3.07 12.36
N MET A 1035 -5.97 -1.91 11.80
CA MET A 1035 -5.00 -1.01 11.20
C MET A 1035 -4.36 -0.20 12.32
N HIS A 1036 -3.08 -0.48 12.59
CA HIS A 1036 -2.30 0.27 13.57
C HIS A 1036 -1.77 1.54 12.91
N VAL A 1037 -2.13 2.70 13.45
CA VAL A 1037 -1.78 4.00 12.89
C VAL A 1037 -1.14 4.86 13.96
N THR A 1038 0.19 4.92 13.96
CA THR A 1038 0.93 5.89 14.77
C THR A 1038 0.80 7.25 14.10
N THR A 1039 0.08 8.19 14.73
CA THR A 1039 -0.13 9.51 14.12
C THR A 1039 -0.13 10.64 15.13
N LYS A 1040 0.17 11.86 14.67
CA LYS A 1040 0.30 13.05 15.51
C LYS A 1040 -0.51 14.19 14.91
N ILE A 1041 -1.00 15.12 15.74
CA ILE A 1041 -1.77 16.29 15.31
C ILE A 1041 -1.33 17.56 16.02
N PHE A 1042 -1.14 18.63 15.24
CA PHE A 1042 -0.69 19.91 15.76
C PHE A 1042 -1.52 21.08 15.23
N ASN A 1043 -1.48 22.21 15.95
CA ASN A 1043 -2.10 23.46 15.51
C ASN A 1043 -1.07 24.35 14.82
N ASN A 1044 -1.30 24.66 13.56
CA ASN A 1044 -0.53 25.58 12.71
C ASN A 1044 -1.26 26.90 12.44
N SER A 1045 -2.35 27.16 13.15
CA SER A 1045 -3.25 28.28 12.89
C SER A 1045 -3.22 29.33 13.99
N SER A 1046 -3.73 30.51 13.65
CA SER A 1046 -4.03 31.60 14.59
C SER A 1046 -5.25 31.32 15.47
N ASP A 1047 -6.06 30.30 15.15
CA ASP A 1047 -7.27 29.95 15.89
C ASP A 1047 -6.99 29.29 17.25
N ASN A 1048 -7.70 29.74 18.28
CA ASN A 1048 -7.67 29.14 19.62
C ASN A 1048 -8.49 27.84 19.65
N ILE A 1049 -7.80 26.71 19.48
CA ILE A 1049 -8.41 25.38 19.37
C ILE A 1049 -8.06 24.53 20.59
N ASN A 1050 -9.07 23.88 21.17
CA ASN A 1050 -8.87 22.83 22.16
C ASN A 1050 -8.31 21.57 21.49
N MET A 1051 -6.99 21.52 21.30
CA MET A 1051 -6.34 20.45 20.54
C MET A 1051 -6.58 19.04 21.09
N LYS A 1052 -6.74 18.88 22.41
CA LYS A 1052 -7.09 17.59 23.03
C LYS A 1052 -8.49 17.13 22.66
N ARG A 1053 -9.42 18.07 22.47
CA ARG A 1053 -10.71 17.81 21.85
C ARG A 1053 -10.55 17.53 20.36
N ALA A 1054 -9.88 18.40 19.60
CA ALA A 1054 -9.72 18.20 18.14
C ALA A 1054 -9.09 16.85 17.77
N ALA A 1055 -8.04 16.42 18.48
CA ALA A 1055 -7.43 15.10 18.29
C ALA A 1055 -8.38 13.95 18.68
N LYS A 1056 -9.14 14.11 19.77
CA LYS A 1056 -10.13 13.10 20.19
C LYS A 1056 -11.28 13.01 19.17
N ASP A 1057 -11.76 14.14 18.69
CA ASP A 1057 -12.86 14.24 17.74
C ASP A 1057 -12.38 13.67 16.38
N ILE A 1058 -11.23 14.09 15.85
CA ILE A 1058 -10.61 13.52 14.63
C ILE A 1058 -10.35 12.01 14.75
N ALA A 1059 -9.74 11.54 15.84
CA ALA A 1059 -9.52 10.10 16.03
C ALA A 1059 -10.84 9.33 16.20
N SER A 1060 -11.84 9.94 16.85
CA SER A 1060 -13.19 9.36 17.00
C SER A 1060 -13.94 9.32 15.68
N ASP A 1061 -13.74 10.30 14.80
CA ASP A 1061 -14.41 10.39 13.51
C ASP A 1061 -13.72 9.55 12.44
N ILE A 1062 -12.39 9.46 12.46
CA ILE A 1062 -11.64 8.46 11.70
C ILE A 1062 -12.04 7.06 12.13
N LYS A 1063 -12.18 6.80 13.44
CA LYS A 1063 -12.70 5.52 13.92
C LYS A 1063 -14.14 5.32 13.48
N SER A 1064 -15.09 6.21 13.77
CA SER A 1064 -16.50 6.02 13.39
C SER A 1064 -16.72 5.85 11.88
N SER A 1065 -15.90 6.50 11.05
CA SER A 1065 -16.05 6.47 9.60
C SER A 1065 -15.34 5.28 8.94
N TYR A 1066 -14.10 4.98 9.34
CA TYR A 1066 -13.33 3.88 8.76
C TYR A 1066 -13.54 2.57 9.47
N GLU A 1067 -13.84 2.56 10.78
CA GLU A 1067 -14.27 1.33 11.43
C GLU A 1067 -15.61 0.82 10.88
N GLY A 1068 -15.85 -0.46 11.11
CA GLY A 1068 -17.02 -1.14 10.62
C GLY A 1068 -16.72 -2.03 9.43
N GLU A 1069 -17.79 -2.64 8.93
CA GLU A 1069 -17.65 -3.82 8.12
C GLU A 1069 -17.27 -3.53 6.67
N PHE A 1070 -16.37 -4.36 6.16
CA PHE A 1070 -16.00 -4.44 4.76
C PHE A 1070 -15.93 -5.87 4.28
N GLU A 1071 -16.02 -6.00 2.96
CA GLU A 1071 -16.25 -7.23 2.25
C GLU A 1071 -15.08 -7.47 1.33
N TRP A 1072 -14.21 -8.34 1.77
CA TRP A 1072 -12.94 -8.51 1.12
C TRP A 1072 -13.09 -9.32 -0.19
N SER A 1073 -12.01 -9.51 -0.92
CA SER A 1073 -12.04 -10.26 -2.19
C SER A 1073 -12.31 -11.74 -1.98
N ASP A 1074 -12.24 -12.26 -0.75
CA ASP A 1074 -12.63 -13.60 -0.32
C ASP A 1074 -14.05 -13.70 0.23
N GLY A 1075 -14.87 -12.66 0.00
CA GLY A 1075 -16.25 -12.53 0.44
C GLY A 1075 -16.50 -12.82 1.92
N LYS A 1076 -15.47 -12.74 2.75
CA LYS A 1076 -15.65 -12.64 4.18
C LYS A 1076 -15.78 -11.19 4.58
N ILE A 1077 -16.41 -11.03 5.73
CA ILE A 1077 -16.69 -9.72 6.27
C ILE A 1077 -15.90 -9.48 7.52
N TYR A 1078 -15.06 -8.47 7.36
CA TYR A 1078 -14.11 -7.99 8.33
C TYR A 1078 -14.62 -6.67 8.87
N ASN A 1079 -14.56 -6.51 10.17
CA ASN A 1079 -14.74 -5.22 10.79
C ASN A 1079 -13.36 -4.55 10.79
N LEU A 1080 -13.17 -3.48 10.02
CA LEU A 1080 -11.95 -2.68 10.20
C LEU A 1080 -12.05 -2.06 11.60
N LYS A 1081 -11.03 -2.24 12.43
CA LYS A 1081 -10.73 -1.37 13.56
C LYS A 1081 -9.55 -0.49 13.23
N VAL A 1082 -9.57 0.72 13.74
CA VAL A 1082 -8.50 1.69 13.55
C VAL A 1082 -7.87 1.94 14.91
N ASP A 1083 -6.81 1.21 15.19
CA ASP A 1083 -5.98 1.43 16.37
C ASP A 1083 -5.04 2.62 16.10
N MET A 1084 -5.67 3.79 16.09
CA MET A 1084 -5.03 5.07 15.94
C MET A 1084 -4.65 5.64 17.31
N ASP A 1085 -3.34 5.77 17.53
CA ASP A 1085 -2.73 6.53 18.62
C ASP A 1085 -2.44 7.95 18.10
N LEU A 1086 -3.49 8.77 18.00
CA LEU A 1086 -3.39 10.17 17.57
C LEU A 1086 -3.03 11.08 18.74
N LYS A 1087 -1.75 11.42 18.86
CA LYS A 1087 -1.29 12.32 19.93
C LYS A 1087 -1.42 13.79 19.51
N VAL A 1088 -2.01 14.61 20.38
CA VAL A 1088 -1.80 16.06 20.32
C VAL A 1088 -0.34 16.32 20.56
N VAL A 1089 0.26 17.00 19.61
CA VAL A 1089 1.60 17.52 19.71
C VAL A 1089 1.46 19.02 19.59
N THR A 1090 2.10 19.77 20.49
CA THR A 1090 1.91 21.22 20.52
C THR A 1090 2.74 21.94 19.45
N SER A 1091 3.53 21.19 18.66
CA SER A 1091 4.25 21.61 17.46
C SER A 1091 4.75 20.38 16.66
N MET A 1092 5.40 20.57 15.50
CA MET A 1092 5.64 19.49 14.54
C MET A 1092 6.89 18.65 14.63
N LYS A 1093 7.95 19.11 15.26
CA LYS A 1093 9.16 18.31 15.42
C LYS A 1093 8.72 16.97 16.10
N ASP A 1094 7.70 16.98 16.99
CA ASP A 1094 7.11 15.78 17.61
C ASP A 1094 6.76 14.67 16.60
N VAL A 1095 6.43 15.07 15.39
CA VAL A 1095 5.86 14.25 14.34
C VAL A 1095 6.86 13.32 13.67
N GLU A 1096 8.17 13.56 13.74
CA GLU A 1096 9.14 12.70 13.04
C GLU A 1096 9.12 11.22 13.43
N SER A 1097 8.61 10.88 14.62
CA SER A 1097 8.41 9.49 15.04
C SER A 1097 7.01 8.94 14.75
N ALA A 1098 6.19 9.61 13.93
CA ALA A 1098 4.87 9.13 13.53
C ALA A 1098 4.83 8.76 12.05
N ASP A 1099 4.15 7.66 11.75
CA ASP A 1099 3.94 7.19 10.38
C ASP A 1099 3.10 8.18 9.56
N HIS A 1100 2.16 8.88 10.22
CA HIS A 1100 1.24 9.85 9.59
C HIS A 1100 0.97 11.09 10.48
N LEU A 1101 0.53 12.20 9.90
CA LEU A 1101 0.36 13.49 10.58
C LEU A 1101 -0.93 14.23 10.18
N PHE A 1102 -1.61 14.87 11.14
CA PHE A 1102 -2.62 15.91 10.89
C PHE A 1102 -2.17 17.33 11.26
N VAL A 1103 -2.58 18.30 10.45
CA VAL A 1103 -2.22 19.72 10.59
C VAL A 1103 -3.49 20.57 10.63
N LEU A 1104 -3.71 21.40 11.66
CA LEU A 1104 -4.80 22.39 11.63
C LEU A 1104 -4.24 23.75 11.19
N ALA A 1105 -4.64 24.30 10.05
CA ALA A 1105 -4.07 25.53 9.48
C ALA A 1105 -5.16 26.59 9.20
N ASP A 1106 -4.78 27.88 9.25
CA ASP A 1106 -5.68 29.01 9.00
C ASP A 1106 -6.37 28.91 7.63
N SER A 1107 -7.57 29.48 7.52
CA SER A 1107 -8.39 29.41 6.31
C SER A 1107 -8.73 30.78 5.74
N ASP A 1108 -8.10 31.11 4.61
CA ASP A 1108 -8.18 32.37 3.81
C ASP A 1108 -9.57 32.69 3.19
N GLY A 1109 -10.68 32.29 3.80
CA GLY A 1109 -12.04 32.54 3.29
C GLY A 1109 -12.51 31.58 2.18
N GLU A 1110 -11.60 31.05 1.35
CA GLU A 1110 -11.88 30.04 0.31
C GLU A 1110 -11.56 28.59 0.75
N GLY A 1111 -11.17 28.36 2.01
CA GLY A 1111 -11.22 27.04 2.65
C GLY A 1111 -10.10 26.04 2.31
N ALA A 1112 -9.10 25.91 3.19
CA ALA A 1112 -8.14 24.79 3.17
C ALA A 1112 -8.84 23.46 3.58
N ARG A 1113 -9.62 22.89 2.66
CA ARG A 1113 -10.43 21.68 2.90
C ARG A 1113 -9.71 20.41 2.47
N GLY A 1114 -8.71 20.01 3.26
CA GLY A 1114 -8.05 18.72 3.09
C GLY A 1114 -6.93 18.76 2.06
N ALA A 1115 -5.73 18.34 2.46
CA ALA A 1115 -4.67 18.00 1.52
C ALA A 1115 -3.74 16.93 2.10
N THR A 1116 -3.37 15.94 1.28
CA THR A 1116 -2.28 15.00 1.58
C THR A 1116 -1.04 15.24 0.73
N SER A 1117 0.14 14.98 1.29
CA SER A 1117 1.41 15.33 0.62
C SER A 1117 1.76 14.45 -0.60
N MET A 1118 1.42 13.15 -0.57
CA MET A 1118 1.68 12.14 -1.62
C MET A 1118 0.72 10.94 -1.50
N SER A 1119 0.69 10.06 -2.51
CA SER A 1119 0.02 8.74 -2.41
C SER A 1119 0.72 7.85 -1.38
N GLY A 1120 -0.04 7.25 -0.45
CA GLY A 1120 0.51 6.64 0.78
C GLY A 1120 0.86 7.68 1.86
N GLY A 1121 0.10 8.78 1.89
CA GLY A 1121 0.44 10.06 2.52
C GLY A 1121 0.93 10.04 3.96
N LYS A 1122 1.99 10.82 4.21
CA LYS A 1122 2.56 11.08 5.54
C LYS A 1122 1.94 12.28 6.28
N VAL A 1123 1.33 13.23 5.58
CA VAL A 1123 0.84 14.51 6.14
C VAL A 1123 -0.55 14.84 5.59
N MET A 1124 -1.45 15.36 6.44
CA MET A 1124 -2.87 15.58 6.19
C MET A 1124 -3.31 16.93 6.77
N THR A 1125 -3.50 17.97 5.94
CA THR A 1125 -3.80 19.35 6.40
C THR A 1125 -5.29 19.69 6.35
N LEU A 1126 -5.79 20.35 7.40
CA LEU A 1126 -7.19 20.59 7.73
C LEU A 1126 -7.41 22.07 8.10
N ALA A 1127 -8.59 22.62 7.83
CA ALA A 1127 -8.92 23.98 8.23
C ALA A 1127 -9.14 24.08 9.76
N SER A 1128 -8.41 24.98 10.39
CA SER A 1128 -8.47 25.28 11.82
C SER A 1128 -9.86 25.73 12.31
N LYS A 1129 -10.53 26.57 11.51
CA LYS A 1129 -11.87 27.10 11.82
C LYS A 1129 -12.96 26.03 11.99
N ASP A 1130 -12.77 24.82 11.46
CA ASP A 1130 -13.70 23.71 11.68
C ASP A 1130 -13.59 23.14 13.12
N PHE A 1131 -12.61 23.61 13.91
CA PHE A 1131 -12.34 23.24 15.30
C PHE A 1131 -12.32 24.44 16.27
N ALA A 1132 -12.48 25.67 15.76
CA ALA A 1132 -12.39 26.91 16.52
C ALA A 1132 -13.78 27.39 16.98
N ASP A 1133 -14.05 27.34 18.29
CA ASP A 1133 -15.00 28.20 19.02
C ASP A 1133 -15.14 27.73 20.49
N ASP A 1134 -14.37 28.35 21.39
CA ASP A 1134 -14.46 28.16 22.84
C ASP A 1134 -15.74 28.84 23.40
N ASN A 1135 -16.88 28.16 23.31
CA ASN A 1135 -18.08 28.56 24.03
C ASN A 1135 -18.67 27.39 24.84
N TRP A 1136 -18.99 27.66 26.11
CA TRP A 1136 -19.47 26.69 27.10
C TRP A 1136 -20.63 25.78 26.62
N LEU A 1137 -21.47 26.29 25.72
CA LEU A 1137 -22.59 25.55 25.11
C LEU A 1137 -22.20 24.60 23.96
N SER A 1138 -21.08 24.82 23.26
CA SER A 1138 -20.62 23.92 22.18
C SER A 1138 -20.08 22.60 22.72
N ASN A 1139 -19.59 22.59 23.97
CA ASN A 1139 -19.02 21.43 24.67
C ASN A 1139 -19.95 20.21 24.85
N ASN A 1140 -21.24 20.30 24.52
CA ASN A 1140 -22.18 19.18 24.61
C ASN A 1140 -23.00 18.90 23.32
N LEU A 1141 -22.99 19.77 22.30
CA LEU A 1141 -23.97 19.68 21.19
C LEU A 1141 -23.49 20.09 19.78
N SER A 1142 -22.22 20.40 19.53
CA SER A 1142 -21.77 20.78 18.18
C SER A 1142 -21.60 19.56 17.24
N HIS A 1143 -22.66 19.17 16.53
CA HIS A 1143 -22.53 18.45 15.25
C HIS A 1143 -22.02 19.44 14.18
N ASN A 1144 -20.77 19.30 13.69
CA ASN A 1144 -20.40 19.45 12.26
C ASN A 1144 -18.87 19.45 11.97
N ASN A 1145 -18.55 19.01 10.74
CA ASN A 1145 -17.35 19.31 9.91
C ASN A 1145 -15.99 18.63 10.13
N THR A 1146 -15.82 17.69 11.05
CA THR A 1146 -14.57 16.90 11.19
C THR A 1146 -14.24 15.98 10.00
N PHE A 1147 -15.20 15.69 9.11
CA PHE A 1147 -15.04 14.72 8.01
C PHE A 1147 -13.92 15.01 7.01
N THR A 1148 -13.41 16.24 6.95
CA THR A 1148 -12.21 16.57 6.17
C THR A 1148 -10.97 15.85 6.70
N ALA A 1149 -10.83 15.70 8.02
CA ALA A 1149 -9.74 14.90 8.62
C ALA A 1149 -9.80 13.45 8.16
N THR A 1150 -11.02 12.94 8.13
CA THR A 1150 -11.29 11.57 7.73
C THR A 1150 -11.03 11.37 6.23
N HIS A 1151 -11.47 12.30 5.38
CA HIS A 1151 -11.19 12.32 3.95
C HIS A 1151 -9.68 12.22 3.66
N GLU A 1152 -8.87 13.07 4.29
CA GLU A 1152 -7.40 13.04 4.11
C GLU A 1152 -6.77 11.76 4.64
N PHE A 1153 -7.28 11.22 5.76
CA PHE A 1153 -6.85 9.92 6.24
C PHE A 1153 -7.13 8.79 5.24
N GLY A 1154 -8.24 8.88 4.51
CA GLY A 1154 -8.52 7.98 3.40
C GLY A 1154 -7.42 8.00 2.34
N HIS A 1155 -6.96 9.18 1.92
CA HIS A 1155 -5.85 9.33 0.98
C HIS A 1155 -4.52 8.77 1.53
N ALA A 1156 -4.22 9.04 2.81
CA ALA A 1156 -3.06 8.48 3.49
C ALA A 1156 -3.07 6.94 3.47
N ALA A 1157 -4.25 6.35 3.70
CA ALA A 1157 -4.49 4.91 3.64
C ALA A 1157 -4.75 4.35 2.23
N GLY A 1158 -4.46 5.10 1.15
CA GLY A 1158 -4.54 4.59 -0.23
C GLY A 1158 -5.91 4.64 -0.91
N LEU A 1159 -6.81 5.53 -0.50
CA LEU A 1159 -8.06 5.80 -1.23
C LEU A 1159 -7.91 6.91 -2.27
N PRO A 1160 -8.42 6.70 -3.51
CA PRO A 1160 -8.62 7.79 -4.46
C PRO A 1160 -9.92 8.56 -4.17
N HIS A 1161 -10.00 9.80 -4.68
CA HIS A 1161 -11.24 10.59 -4.73
C HIS A 1161 -12.37 9.81 -5.45
N SER A 1162 -13.61 9.97 -4.97
CA SER A 1162 -14.79 9.30 -5.54
C SER A 1162 -15.81 10.27 -6.11
N LYS A 1163 -16.40 9.90 -7.25
CA LYS A 1163 -17.57 10.60 -7.83
C LYS A 1163 -18.90 10.21 -7.18
N ASN A 1164 -18.95 9.12 -6.41
CA ASN A 1164 -20.19 8.62 -5.84
C ASN A 1164 -20.73 9.60 -4.78
N PRO A 1165 -22.00 10.06 -4.85
CA PRO A 1165 -22.57 10.99 -3.87
C PRO A 1165 -22.58 10.47 -2.42
N PHE A 1166 -22.53 9.16 -2.20
CA PHE A 1166 -22.59 8.49 -0.89
C PHE A 1166 -21.22 7.93 -0.45
N ASN A 1167 -20.14 8.68 -0.66
CA ASN A 1167 -18.78 8.22 -0.45
C ASN A 1167 -17.95 9.28 0.31
N ILE A 1168 -17.23 8.86 1.36
CA ILE A 1168 -16.45 9.78 2.20
C ILE A 1168 -15.31 10.50 1.43
N MET A 1169 -14.81 9.91 0.35
CA MET A 1169 -13.79 10.47 -0.56
C MET A 1169 -14.38 11.34 -1.67
N LYS A 1170 -15.66 11.75 -1.58
CA LYS A 1170 -16.23 12.72 -2.50
C LYS A 1170 -15.83 14.14 -2.09
N GLN A 1171 -15.20 14.86 -3.01
CA GLN A 1171 -14.85 16.27 -2.82
C GLN A 1171 -16.12 17.09 -2.53
N GLY A 1172 -16.21 17.68 -1.32
CA GLY A 1172 -17.39 18.40 -0.83
C GLY A 1172 -18.60 17.54 -0.45
N GLY A 1173 -18.42 16.23 -0.21
CA GLY A 1173 -19.48 15.33 0.29
C GLY A 1173 -19.80 15.51 1.78
N VAL A 1174 -20.98 15.06 2.20
CA VAL A 1174 -21.51 15.25 3.59
C VAL A 1174 -21.74 13.91 4.31
N PHE A 1175 -21.20 12.80 3.81
CA PHE A 1175 -21.51 11.45 4.29
C PHE A 1175 -20.47 10.90 5.27
N HIS A 1176 -20.99 10.25 6.32
CA HIS A 1176 -20.25 10.07 7.56
C HIS A 1176 -19.38 8.82 7.64
N ASN A 1177 -19.61 7.78 6.83
CA ASN A 1177 -18.84 6.53 6.93
C ASN A 1177 -18.26 6.10 5.58
N SER A 1178 -17.05 5.55 5.61
CA SER A 1178 -16.51 4.78 4.49
C SER A 1178 -17.33 3.51 4.28
N ASN A 1179 -17.46 3.10 3.02
CA ASN A 1179 -18.16 1.87 2.67
C ASN A 1179 -17.21 0.67 2.51
N SER A 1180 -17.82 -0.51 2.40
CA SER A 1180 -17.14 -1.79 2.23
C SER A 1180 -16.05 -1.80 1.15
N ALA A 1181 -16.32 -1.22 -0.02
CA ALA A 1181 -15.35 -1.17 -1.12
C ALA A 1181 -14.15 -0.26 -0.80
N GLN A 1182 -14.33 0.77 0.03
CA GLN A 1182 -13.27 1.70 0.39
C GLN A 1182 -12.29 1.07 1.37
N ARG A 1183 -12.77 0.51 2.49
CA ARG A 1183 -11.92 -0.26 3.41
C ARG A 1183 -11.16 -1.37 2.70
N LYS A 1184 -11.81 -2.05 1.73
CA LYS A 1184 -11.16 -3.01 0.82
C LYS A 1184 -10.04 -2.37 0.01
N ILE A 1185 -10.29 -1.23 -0.65
CA ILE A 1185 -9.27 -0.52 -1.43
C ILE A 1185 -8.11 -0.03 -0.55
N MET A 1186 -8.33 0.45 0.67
CA MET A 1186 -7.25 0.90 1.57
C MET A 1186 -6.23 -0.23 1.82
N LEU A 1187 -6.73 -1.36 2.32
CA LEU A 1187 -5.94 -2.55 2.58
C LEU A 1187 -5.33 -3.14 1.31
N GLN A 1188 -6.00 -3.05 0.15
CA GLN A 1188 -5.44 -3.49 -1.14
C GLN A 1188 -4.33 -2.55 -1.65
N GLN A 1189 -4.45 -1.24 -1.47
CA GLN A 1189 -3.42 -0.29 -1.90
C GLN A 1189 -2.22 -0.29 -0.95
N GLN A 1190 -2.42 -0.38 0.37
CA GLN A 1190 -1.29 -0.52 1.29
C GLN A 1190 -0.61 -1.89 1.12
N TYR A 1191 -1.36 -2.94 0.79
CA TYR A 1191 -0.80 -4.18 0.27
C TYR A 1191 0.03 -3.93 -1.00
N ASN A 1192 -0.47 -3.23 -2.02
CA ASN A 1192 0.31 -2.95 -3.24
C ASN A 1192 1.56 -2.07 -3.01
N ILE A 1193 1.52 -1.19 -2.00
CA ILE A 1193 2.64 -0.32 -1.60
C ILE A 1193 3.72 -1.10 -0.83
N ASN A 1194 3.34 -2.08 -0.01
CA ASN A 1194 4.25 -2.95 0.74
C ASN A 1194 4.62 -4.25 -0.01
N ARG A 1195 3.85 -4.61 -1.04
CA ARG A 1195 4.00 -5.79 -1.91
C ARG A 1195 3.72 -5.38 -3.35
N GLY A 1196 4.81 -5.13 -4.08
CA GLY A 1196 4.80 -5.39 -5.52
C GLY A 1196 4.55 -6.88 -5.76
N SER A 1197 3.26 -7.24 -5.94
CA SER A 1197 2.71 -8.60 -6.17
C SER A 1197 2.76 -9.58 -4.98
N ASN A 1198 2.05 -10.72 -5.13
CA ASN A 1198 1.85 -11.71 -4.06
C ASN A 1198 3.04 -12.68 -3.94
N SER A 1199 4.21 -12.04 -3.93
CA SER A 1199 5.50 -12.58 -4.36
C SER A 1199 6.49 -11.43 -4.51
N LEU A 1200 7.80 -11.67 -4.63
CA LEU A 1200 8.64 -10.64 -5.26
C LEU A 1200 8.19 -10.43 -6.72
N ASN A 1201 7.61 -9.28 -7.09
CA ASN A 1201 7.82 -8.69 -8.42
C ASN A 1201 9.24 -8.12 -8.52
N TYR A 1202 10.21 -9.01 -8.43
CA TYR A 1202 11.59 -8.68 -8.74
C TYR A 1202 11.85 -9.24 -10.13
N MET A 1203 12.11 -8.34 -11.08
CA MET A 1203 12.31 -8.71 -12.49
C MET A 1203 11.06 -9.45 -13.00
N ASN A 1204 9.90 -8.94 -12.56
CA ASN A 1204 8.53 -9.51 -12.55
C ASN A 1204 8.46 -11.05 -12.44
N ARG A 1205 9.31 -11.67 -11.63
CA ARG A 1205 8.98 -12.96 -11.02
C ARG A 1205 7.63 -12.88 -10.32
N LYS A 1206 7.06 -14.04 -10.05
CA LYS A 1206 6.36 -14.23 -8.79
C LYS A 1206 7.16 -15.23 -7.96
N ILE A 1207 8.04 -14.78 -7.06
CA ILE A 1207 8.63 -15.72 -6.08
C ILE A 1207 7.62 -15.94 -4.95
N PRO A 1208 7.06 -17.14 -4.76
CA PRO A 1208 6.18 -17.41 -3.61
C PRO A 1208 7.01 -17.29 -2.33
N TYR A 1209 6.46 -16.55 -1.36
CA TYR A 1209 6.99 -16.50 0.00
C TYR A 1209 6.25 -17.53 0.85
N PRO A 1210 6.94 -18.52 1.45
CA PRO A 1210 6.53 -19.06 2.72
C PRO A 1210 6.93 -18.05 3.82
N TYR A 1211 6.14 -18.04 4.89
CA TYR A 1211 6.11 -17.00 5.93
C TYR A 1211 6.40 -17.66 7.29
N VAL A 1212 6.84 -16.90 8.31
CA VAL A 1212 6.80 -17.34 9.74
C VAL A 1212 6.43 -16.22 10.72
N HIS A 1213 5.15 -16.15 11.07
CA HIS A 1213 4.55 -15.98 12.42
C HIS A 1213 5.05 -14.84 13.39
N TYR A 1214 4.23 -14.10 14.20
CA TYR A 1214 2.86 -14.40 14.66
C TYR A 1214 2.09 -13.43 15.60
N ASP A 1215 0.73 -13.49 15.54
CA ASP A 1215 -0.16 -13.54 16.74
C ASP A 1215 -1.49 -14.32 16.51
N ASN A 1216 -1.78 -14.86 15.32
CA ASN A 1216 -2.11 -16.30 15.18
C ASN A 1216 -2.36 -16.82 13.74
N ASN A 1217 -2.04 -16.11 12.66
CA ASN A 1217 -1.97 -16.74 11.33
C ASN A 1217 -1.02 -16.01 10.38
N ILE A 1218 -0.36 -16.81 9.54
CA ILE A 1218 0.12 -16.38 8.23
C ILE A 1218 -1.09 -16.08 7.37
N VAL A 1219 -1.16 -14.87 6.84
CA VAL A 1219 -2.26 -14.45 5.99
C VAL A 1219 -1.74 -13.58 4.87
N ASP A 1220 -1.90 -14.10 3.66
CA ASP A 1220 -2.04 -13.30 2.45
C ASP A 1220 -3.19 -12.31 2.71
N VAL A 1221 -3.09 -11.04 2.31
CA VAL A 1221 -4.24 -10.15 2.51
C VAL A 1221 -5.44 -10.69 1.70
N TYR A 1222 -5.26 -11.53 0.67
CA TYR A 1222 -6.34 -12.31 0.04
C TYR A 1222 -6.92 -13.49 0.86
N SER A 1223 -6.45 -13.74 2.09
CA SER A 1223 -6.92 -14.79 3.00
C SER A 1223 -7.21 -14.28 4.42
N LEU A 1224 -7.76 -13.05 4.54
CA LEU A 1224 -7.79 -12.29 5.80
C LEU A 1224 -8.28 -13.11 7.01
N GLY A 1225 -7.36 -13.36 7.92
CA GLY A 1225 -7.57 -13.89 9.26
C GLY A 1225 -6.26 -13.77 10.03
N LEU A 1226 -5.53 -12.63 9.88
CA LEU A 1226 -4.11 -12.47 10.26
C LEU A 1226 -3.86 -12.84 11.74
N LYS A 1227 -2.60 -12.80 12.17
CA LYS A 1227 -2.08 -11.65 12.94
C LYS A 1227 -0.57 -11.78 12.99
N TRP A 1228 0.09 -10.66 13.27
CA TRP A 1228 1.48 -10.57 13.67
C TRP A 1228 1.61 -9.64 14.89
N ARG A 1229 2.64 -9.83 15.71
CA ARG A 1229 3.06 -8.97 16.83
C ARG A 1229 4.29 -8.17 16.43
#